data_AF-A0A933CCA7-F1
#
_entry.id   AF-A0A933CCA7-F1
#
_cell.length_a   1.000
_cell.length_b   1.000
_cell.length_c   1.000
_cell.angle_alpha   90.00
_cell.angle_beta   90.00
_cell.angle_gamma   90.00
#
_symmetry.space_group_name_H-M   'P 1'
#
loop_
_entity.id
_entity.type
_entity.pdbx_description
1 polymer ?
#
loop_
_entity_poly.entity_id
_entity_poly.type
_entity_poly.pdbx_seq_one_letter_code
_entity_poly.pdbx_strand_id
1 'polypeptide(L)'
;MARLDRGWIIANHKLVSFHAAFLTSLLSISPDIASRWDVLRQMFLSSELAVSSAIWYLAWHLNVAVHEIGHYLEAVRTNNLRPDLSVAAQARLSAGLGARAAWYAEMLLKVPYGIFPGVTKEAGSYHPSVKAQNLAVSAAGPRASRDLCLATLPAGLALIAAGLALDLPRAEWIVVVGRLLGSIGCVAFLDFLLSDPGKYREFQQRQQEAAEKVREVRAAGGGSPAKGYKWTPVKPSEIKRKLQVHRLQEVALEDGSAVFAPWEFRNSIMGGRHTEEMGGNLSFQEFMFIPLAAKDYIEAQRITNALQTRVIQIIQDSPGLNFVGIGLEGGVVASYARGEGDILPEERAFKVAVQAIEECGFVPDKDVCLALDAAASELSKAYRDQTGEKESIGQYQFWRAEEPKTVTTDELIALYKRWVRDYPIVSIEDPFAEDDPEGWRKLVRELGDDIFVIGDDLVTTKDTTIARCAEEGLINAALIKANQIGTLSETLLATRAAKDRGMALVVSHRSKSPNEVMEADIAFAVGAMGLKCGGGSNTERLIKYGRIVELIELAQRGAKITRPLEADLVIADITAHEEPTNAGLPTVGVIVRLDNGMKFCAATPVGTSAGTEEAIHLVDSLVEAGPLTRKHPELFERDGSSGFWRFAPSAKAEAITAAGDNELAGLWMRAKRYGGKGCLNAVANVEQVIAPRFLGRRLSQLGTLADVDRELLALELDLALKRGKLRRDAPAGERIAAAQRKANLGMNAVLSASLALGRLIAARDGKELPEILRELEGTLERDALYAGRERVAA
;
A
#
# COMPACT_ATOMS: atom_id res chain seq x y z
N MET A 1 17.16 -22.39 30.30
CA MET A 1 17.73 -22.94 29.06
C MET A 1 17.80 -21.96 27.88
N ALA A 2 17.56 -20.64 28.06
CA ALA A 2 17.49 -19.65 26.96
C ALA A 2 18.72 -18.71 26.83
N ARG A 3 19.88 -19.08 27.39
CA ARG A 3 21.14 -18.32 27.26
C ARG A 3 22.29 -19.11 26.61
N LEU A 4 22.03 -20.34 26.15
CA LEU A 4 23.03 -21.21 25.51
C LEU A 4 23.05 -21.08 23.97
N ASP A 5 22.00 -20.52 23.35
CA ASP A 5 21.84 -20.52 21.88
C ASP A 5 22.74 -19.52 21.13
N ARG A 6 23.27 -18.48 21.78
CA ARG A 6 24.01 -17.42 21.06
C ARG A 6 25.53 -17.60 21.04
N GLY A 7 26.07 -18.55 21.80
CA GLY A 7 27.53 -18.76 21.95
C GLY A 7 28.08 -20.08 21.37
N TRP A 8 27.21 -20.99 20.93
CA TRP A 8 27.62 -22.37 20.59
C TRP A 8 28.12 -22.57 19.14
N ILE A 9 27.74 -21.71 18.18
CA ILE A 9 28.00 -21.97 16.74
C ILE A 9 29.46 -21.66 16.33
N ILE A 10 30.11 -20.64 16.91
CA ILE A 10 31.48 -20.24 16.50
C ILE A 10 32.58 -20.86 17.36
N ALA A 11 32.31 -21.21 18.61
CA ALA A 11 33.20 -22.07 19.39
C ALA A 11 33.45 -23.40 18.66
N ASN A 12 32.55 -23.80 17.75
CA ASN A 12 32.61 -25.04 17.00
C ASN A 12 33.49 -24.99 15.74
N HIS A 13 33.52 -23.94 14.91
CA HIS A 13 34.28 -24.00 13.65
C HIS A 13 35.79 -24.18 13.86
N LYS A 14 36.38 -23.43 14.79
CA LYS A 14 37.81 -23.59 15.13
C LYS A 14 38.07 -24.92 15.82
N LEU A 15 37.21 -25.31 16.77
CA LEU A 15 37.39 -26.52 17.56
C LEU A 15 37.14 -27.80 16.76
N VAL A 16 36.08 -27.85 15.95
CA VAL A 16 35.75 -28.97 15.05
C VAL A 16 36.80 -29.08 13.95
N SER A 17 37.25 -27.96 13.37
CA SER A 17 38.35 -28.00 12.40
C SER A 17 39.63 -28.54 13.04
N PHE A 18 39.89 -28.21 14.32
CA PHE A 18 41.03 -28.75 15.06
C PHE A 18 40.88 -30.26 15.24
N HIS A 19 39.73 -30.73 15.74
CA HIS A 19 39.48 -32.16 15.90
C HIS A 19 39.54 -32.91 14.57
N ALA A 20 38.94 -32.40 13.49
CA ALA A 20 38.97 -33.04 12.18
C ALA A 20 40.41 -33.14 11.63
N ALA A 21 41.19 -32.06 11.72
CA ALA A 21 42.56 -32.04 11.22
C ALA A 21 43.49 -32.98 12.00
N PHE A 22 43.39 -32.97 13.34
CA PHE A 22 44.26 -33.73 14.23
C PHE A 22 43.80 -35.17 14.47
N LEU A 23 42.51 -35.51 14.38
CA LEU A 23 42.08 -36.91 14.43
C LEU A 23 42.40 -37.63 13.13
N THR A 24 42.29 -36.94 11.98
CA THR A 24 42.64 -37.55 10.69
C THR A 24 44.14 -37.71 10.49
N SER A 25 45.00 -37.08 11.31
CA SER A 25 46.45 -37.32 11.27
C SER A 25 46.84 -38.74 11.70
N LEU A 26 45.95 -39.45 12.40
CA LEU A 26 46.09 -40.87 12.68
C LEU A 26 46.23 -41.71 11.40
N LEU A 27 45.68 -41.23 10.28
CA LEU A 27 45.77 -41.87 8.96
C LEU A 27 47.13 -41.65 8.26
N SER A 28 48.00 -40.83 8.85
CA SER A 28 49.31 -40.46 8.33
C SER A 28 50.46 -40.90 9.26
N ILE A 29 50.16 -41.73 10.27
CA ILE A 29 51.17 -42.24 11.20
C ILE A 29 51.96 -43.36 10.52
N SER A 30 53.27 -43.41 10.80
CA SER A 30 54.16 -44.45 10.30
C SER A 30 53.68 -45.83 10.78
N PRO A 31 53.88 -46.91 10.01
CA PRO A 31 53.62 -48.27 10.49
C PRO A 31 54.53 -48.68 11.68
N ASP A 32 55.64 -47.99 11.92
CA ASP A 32 56.65 -48.33 12.96
C ASP A 32 56.36 -47.72 14.35
N ILE A 33 55.15 -47.91 14.89
CA ILE A 33 54.74 -47.37 16.21
C ILE A 33 54.93 -48.43 17.31
N ALA A 34 55.77 -48.14 18.31
CA ALA A 34 56.00 -49.05 19.44
C ALA A 34 55.18 -48.69 20.70
N SER A 35 54.76 -47.44 20.88
CA SER A 35 54.04 -46.98 22.07
C SER A 35 53.06 -45.83 21.80
N ARG A 36 52.13 -45.60 22.74
CA ARG A 36 51.22 -44.43 22.72
C ARG A 36 51.97 -43.09 22.72
N TRP A 37 53.19 -43.06 23.28
CA TRP A 37 54.03 -41.87 23.27
C TRP A 37 54.59 -41.56 21.88
N ASP A 38 54.83 -42.59 21.06
CA ASP A 38 55.32 -42.41 19.69
C ASP A 38 54.24 -41.82 18.79
N VAL A 39 52.97 -42.21 18.99
CA VAL A 39 51.80 -41.58 18.35
C VAL A 39 51.75 -40.09 18.67
N LEU A 40 51.83 -39.72 19.95
CA LEU A 40 51.78 -38.31 20.37
C LEU A 40 52.98 -37.50 19.85
N ARG A 41 54.18 -38.09 19.84
CA ARG A 41 55.37 -37.46 19.24
C ARG A 41 55.19 -37.24 17.76
N GLN A 42 54.67 -38.22 17.02
CA GLN A 42 54.45 -38.05 15.59
C GLN A 42 53.35 -37.01 15.32
N MET A 43 52.25 -37.00 16.07
CA MET A 43 51.17 -36.02 15.88
C MET A 43 51.55 -34.58 16.25
N PHE A 44 52.31 -34.37 17.33
CA PHE A 44 52.52 -33.03 17.92
C PHE A 44 53.98 -32.55 17.94
N LEU A 45 54.96 -33.40 17.61
CA LEU A 45 56.39 -33.07 17.66
C LEU A 45 57.12 -33.43 16.34
N SER A 46 56.38 -33.55 15.23
CA SER A 46 56.91 -33.82 13.89
C SER A 46 56.41 -32.82 12.85
N SER A 47 56.80 -33.00 11.58
CA SER A 47 56.27 -32.25 10.43
C SER A 47 54.75 -32.38 10.28
N GLU A 48 54.15 -33.43 10.85
CA GLU A 48 52.69 -33.63 10.87
C GLU A 48 51.96 -32.54 11.67
N LEU A 49 52.59 -31.95 12.70
CA LEU A 49 52.01 -30.81 13.41
C LEU A 49 51.77 -29.64 12.45
N ALA A 50 52.72 -29.37 11.54
CA ALA A 50 52.60 -28.30 10.57
C ALA A 50 51.51 -28.60 9.52
N VAL A 51 51.44 -29.85 9.04
CA VAL A 51 50.39 -30.29 8.10
C VAL A 51 49.01 -30.21 8.73
N SER A 52 48.84 -30.76 9.94
CA SER A 52 47.57 -30.71 10.69
C SER A 52 47.17 -29.28 11.05
N SER A 53 48.12 -28.41 11.40
CA SER A 53 47.85 -26.99 11.66
C SER A 53 47.43 -26.23 10.39
N ALA A 54 48.02 -26.55 9.24
CA ALA A 54 47.62 -25.98 7.96
C ALA A 54 46.22 -26.45 7.54
N ILE A 55 45.92 -27.75 7.67
CA ILE A 55 44.59 -28.31 7.43
C ILE A 55 43.56 -27.69 8.38
N TRP A 56 43.88 -27.57 9.67
CA TRP A 56 43.03 -26.92 10.66
C TRP A 56 42.68 -25.49 10.25
N TYR A 57 43.69 -24.69 9.93
CA TYR A 57 43.52 -23.30 9.54
C TYR A 57 42.68 -23.17 8.27
N LEU A 58 43.00 -23.94 7.22
CA LEU A 58 42.29 -23.90 5.94
C LEU A 58 40.85 -24.37 6.08
N ALA A 59 40.61 -25.45 6.82
CA ALA A 59 39.26 -25.95 7.09
C ALA A 59 38.43 -24.91 7.85
N TRP A 60 38.97 -24.29 8.89
CA TRP A 60 38.29 -23.22 9.62
C TRP A 60 38.00 -22.02 8.71
N HIS A 61 39.02 -21.53 7.99
CA HIS A 61 38.93 -20.32 7.18
C HIS A 61 37.93 -20.48 6.04
N LEU A 62 38.01 -21.58 5.28
CA LEU A 62 37.13 -21.81 4.13
C LEU A 62 35.67 -22.01 4.56
N ASN A 63 35.41 -22.75 5.65
CA ASN A 63 34.04 -22.97 6.11
C ASN A 63 33.37 -21.67 6.55
N VAL A 64 34.06 -20.87 7.37
CA VAL A 64 33.55 -19.55 7.78
C VAL A 64 33.38 -18.64 6.56
N ALA A 65 34.35 -18.61 5.65
CA ALA A 65 34.27 -17.77 4.47
C ALA A 65 33.06 -18.13 3.60
N VAL A 66 32.89 -19.41 3.25
CA VAL A 66 31.82 -19.86 2.35
C VAL A 66 30.43 -19.66 2.96
N HIS A 67 30.25 -19.94 4.25
CA HIS A 67 28.99 -19.72 4.96
C HIS A 67 28.57 -18.25 4.90
N GLU A 68 29.46 -17.35 5.33
CA GLU A 68 29.16 -15.92 5.43
C GLU A 68 29.09 -15.24 4.05
N ILE A 69 29.89 -15.69 3.09
CA ILE A 69 29.73 -15.29 1.68
C ILE A 69 28.36 -15.71 1.16
N GLY A 70 27.82 -16.86 1.56
CA GLY A 70 26.47 -17.30 1.24
C GLY A 70 25.42 -16.27 1.66
N HIS A 71 25.44 -15.87 2.93
CA HIS A 71 24.58 -14.81 3.47
C HIS A 71 24.74 -13.48 2.71
N TYR A 72 25.98 -13.04 2.54
CA TYR A 72 26.28 -11.76 1.90
C TYR A 72 25.81 -11.72 0.44
N LEU A 73 26.13 -12.76 -0.35
CA LEU A 73 25.74 -12.80 -1.76
C LEU A 73 24.23 -12.88 -1.94
N GLU A 74 23.53 -13.58 -1.05
CA GLU A 74 22.08 -13.60 -1.11
C GLU A 74 21.50 -12.21 -0.80
N ALA A 75 22.03 -11.52 0.21
CA ALA A 75 21.64 -10.14 0.51
C ALA A 75 21.92 -9.17 -0.64
N VAL A 76 23.00 -9.38 -1.41
CA VAL A 76 23.28 -8.57 -2.62
C VAL A 76 22.26 -8.89 -3.72
N ARG A 77 21.98 -10.17 -3.97
CA ARG A 77 21.04 -10.61 -5.02
C ARG A 77 19.63 -10.10 -4.77
N THR A 78 19.15 -10.20 -3.54
CA THR A 78 17.80 -9.75 -3.14
C THR A 78 17.76 -8.26 -2.76
N ASN A 79 18.80 -7.48 -3.12
CA ASN A 79 18.93 -6.05 -2.80
C ASN A 79 18.66 -5.69 -1.31
N ASN A 80 18.94 -6.62 -0.41
CA ASN A 80 18.69 -6.49 1.01
C ASN A 80 19.92 -6.00 1.79
N LEU A 81 21.05 -5.73 1.11
CA LEU A 81 22.22 -5.11 1.73
C LEU A 81 21.94 -3.64 2.08
N ARG A 82 22.59 -3.10 3.12
CA ARG A 82 22.48 -1.68 3.48
C ARG A 82 22.71 -0.74 2.26
N PRO A 83 21.99 0.39 2.15
CA PRO A 83 22.03 1.25 0.97
C PRO A 83 23.43 1.74 0.59
N ASP A 84 24.28 2.04 1.57
CA ASP A 84 25.66 2.52 1.36
C ASP A 84 26.58 1.48 0.70
N LEU A 85 26.22 0.20 0.76
CA LEU A 85 27.02 -0.91 0.23
C LEU A 85 26.39 -1.55 -1.02
N SER A 86 25.05 -1.44 -1.18
CA SER A 86 24.29 -2.20 -2.18
C SER A 86 24.77 -1.92 -3.62
N VAL A 87 24.94 -0.65 -4.00
CA VAL A 87 25.29 -0.25 -5.37
C VAL A 87 26.65 -0.82 -5.80
N ALA A 88 27.67 -0.69 -4.95
CA ALA A 88 29.01 -1.20 -5.23
C ALA A 88 29.02 -2.73 -5.32
N ALA A 89 28.29 -3.41 -4.43
CA ALA A 89 28.22 -4.86 -4.41
C ALA A 89 27.47 -5.42 -5.63
N GLN A 90 26.38 -4.77 -6.05
CA GLN A 90 25.63 -5.15 -7.26
C GLN A 90 26.47 -4.98 -8.53
N ALA A 91 27.20 -3.88 -8.65
CA ALA A 91 28.12 -3.66 -9.78
C ALA A 91 29.22 -4.72 -9.86
N ARG A 92 29.75 -5.17 -8.71
CA ARG A 92 30.73 -6.27 -8.65
C ARG A 92 30.11 -7.62 -8.98
N LEU A 93 28.87 -7.86 -8.58
CA LEU A 93 28.14 -9.08 -8.91
C LEU A 93 27.82 -9.18 -10.41
N SER A 94 27.51 -8.06 -11.07
CA SER A 94 27.24 -8.01 -12.52
C SER A 94 28.51 -7.88 -13.37
N ALA A 95 29.67 -7.59 -12.78
CA ALA A 95 30.94 -7.47 -13.49
C ALA A 95 31.35 -8.77 -14.22
N GLY A 96 32.25 -8.64 -15.20
CA GLY A 96 32.82 -9.76 -15.95
C GLY A 96 33.55 -10.77 -15.05
N LEU A 97 33.73 -12.00 -15.57
CA LEU A 97 34.24 -13.16 -14.83
C LEU A 97 35.50 -12.87 -14.00
N GLY A 98 36.49 -12.19 -14.58
CA GLY A 98 37.76 -11.90 -13.88
C GLY A 98 37.59 -10.93 -12.70
N ALA A 99 36.83 -9.86 -12.86
CA ALA A 99 36.55 -8.90 -11.79
C ALA A 99 35.72 -9.52 -10.66
N ARG A 100 34.76 -10.39 -11.02
CA ARG A 100 33.95 -11.15 -10.07
C ARG A 100 34.79 -12.17 -9.29
N ALA A 101 35.70 -12.88 -9.97
CA ALA A 101 36.62 -13.81 -9.33
C ALA A 101 37.56 -13.11 -8.35
N ALA A 102 38.10 -11.94 -8.72
CA ALA A 102 38.91 -11.12 -7.81
C ALA A 102 38.12 -10.66 -6.57
N TRP A 103 36.84 -10.30 -6.75
CA TRP A 103 35.96 -9.93 -5.65
C TRP A 103 35.64 -11.11 -4.71
N TYR A 104 35.39 -12.30 -5.24
CA TYR A 104 35.24 -13.52 -4.43
C TYR A 104 36.53 -13.89 -3.71
N ALA A 105 37.70 -13.74 -4.34
CA ALA A 105 38.99 -13.95 -3.68
C ALA A 105 39.20 -12.95 -2.52
N GLU A 106 38.84 -11.68 -2.72
CA GLU A 106 38.86 -10.67 -1.66
C GLU A 106 37.92 -11.06 -0.50
N MET A 107 36.70 -11.50 -0.80
CA MET A 107 35.77 -11.99 0.22
C MET A 107 36.34 -13.16 1.01
N LEU A 108 36.87 -14.18 0.33
CA LEU A 108 37.46 -15.36 0.96
C LEU A 108 38.50 -14.96 2.01
N LEU A 109 39.36 -13.99 1.68
CA LEU A 109 40.41 -13.52 2.58
C LEU A 109 39.88 -12.67 3.75
N LYS A 110 38.89 -11.80 3.52
CA LYS A 110 38.48 -10.76 4.50
C LYS A 110 37.29 -11.15 5.37
N VAL A 111 36.36 -11.95 4.85
CA VAL A 111 35.11 -12.31 5.53
C VAL A 111 35.35 -13.06 6.85
N PRO A 112 36.25 -14.07 6.95
CA PRO A 112 36.52 -14.78 8.21
C PRO A 112 37.07 -13.91 9.35
N TYR A 113 37.53 -12.71 9.03
CA TYR A 113 38.04 -11.75 10.01
C TYR A 113 37.03 -10.64 10.32
N GLY A 114 35.89 -10.58 9.62
CA GLY A 114 34.88 -9.53 9.80
C GLY A 114 35.36 -8.14 9.36
N ILE A 115 36.32 -8.09 8.43
CA ILE A 115 36.87 -6.84 7.89
C ILE A 115 36.40 -6.56 6.46
N PHE A 116 35.54 -7.42 5.92
CA PHE A 116 34.93 -7.20 4.61
C PHE A 116 33.76 -6.21 4.74
N PRO A 117 33.66 -5.18 3.88
CA PRO A 117 32.57 -4.21 3.95
C PRO A 117 31.19 -4.87 3.90
N GLY A 118 30.41 -4.70 4.96
CA GLY A 118 29.08 -5.27 5.11
C GLY A 118 29.00 -6.64 5.78
N VAL A 119 30.11 -7.16 6.32
CA VAL A 119 30.11 -8.32 7.23
C VAL A 119 30.79 -7.90 8.52
N THR A 120 30.01 -7.78 9.60
CA THR A 120 30.55 -7.44 10.93
C THR A 120 30.75 -8.69 11.77
N LYS A 121 31.78 -8.67 12.62
CA LYS A 121 32.08 -9.76 13.56
C LYS A 121 31.97 -9.25 14.99
N GLU A 122 31.01 -9.77 15.75
CA GLU A 122 30.75 -9.39 17.14
C GLU A 122 30.67 -10.63 18.03
N ALA A 123 31.47 -10.67 19.10
CA ALA A 123 31.53 -11.80 20.05
C ALA A 123 31.73 -13.19 19.38
N GLY A 124 32.35 -13.22 18.20
CA GLY A 124 32.55 -14.43 17.40
C GLY A 124 31.50 -14.64 16.31
N SER A 125 30.33 -14.02 16.41
CA SER A 125 29.25 -14.12 15.40
C SER A 125 29.46 -13.18 14.24
N TYR A 126 29.08 -13.60 13.04
CA TYR A 126 29.12 -12.79 11.85
C TYR A 126 27.72 -12.38 11.45
N HIS A 127 27.58 -11.14 10.98
CA HIS A 127 26.30 -10.60 10.57
C HIS A 127 26.44 -9.85 9.25
N PRO A 128 25.69 -10.24 8.20
CA PRO A 128 25.58 -9.41 7.01
C PRO A 128 24.83 -8.13 7.38
N SER A 129 25.33 -7.00 6.89
CA SER A 129 24.73 -5.68 7.05
C SER A 129 23.51 -5.53 6.14
N VAL A 130 22.36 -6.04 6.60
CA VAL A 130 21.10 -6.06 5.84
C VAL A 130 20.12 -4.96 6.26
N LYS A 131 19.21 -4.57 5.37
CA LYS A 131 18.11 -3.63 5.63
C LYS A 131 17.06 -4.25 6.55
N ALA A 132 16.67 -5.49 6.27
CA ALA A 132 15.72 -6.26 7.07
C ALA A 132 16.17 -7.72 7.17
N GLN A 133 15.91 -8.37 8.30
CA GLN A 133 16.13 -9.82 8.39
C GLN A 133 15.06 -10.54 7.58
N ASN A 134 15.47 -11.35 6.59
CA ASN A 134 14.57 -12.20 5.81
C ASN A 134 15.06 -13.65 5.82
N LEU A 135 14.10 -14.57 5.70
CA LEU A 135 14.35 -16.01 5.80
C LEU A 135 15.30 -16.51 4.70
N ALA A 136 15.23 -15.96 3.49
CA ALA A 136 16.11 -16.33 2.37
C ALA A 136 17.59 -16.05 2.68
N VAL A 137 17.93 -14.86 3.19
CA VAL A 137 19.32 -14.56 3.58
C VAL A 137 19.74 -15.47 4.71
N SER A 138 18.93 -15.65 5.76
CA SER A 138 19.25 -16.55 6.88
C SER A 138 19.43 -18.02 6.45
N ALA A 139 18.74 -18.47 5.40
CA ALA A 139 18.88 -19.83 4.88
C ALA A 139 20.11 -20.00 3.95
N ALA A 140 20.67 -18.91 3.43
CA ALA A 140 21.74 -18.96 2.42
C ALA A 140 23.09 -19.46 2.96
N GLY A 141 23.46 -19.10 4.19
CA GLY A 141 24.69 -19.57 4.85
C GLY A 141 24.68 -21.08 5.07
N PRO A 142 23.68 -21.66 5.78
CA PRO A 142 23.54 -23.10 5.92
C PRO A 142 23.50 -23.85 4.57
N ARG A 143 22.83 -23.28 3.56
CA ARG A 143 22.83 -23.84 2.19
C ARG A 143 24.24 -23.88 1.58
N ALA A 144 25.02 -22.82 1.73
CA ALA A 144 26.39 -22.78 1.24
C ALA A 144 27.29 -23.82 1.93
N SER A 145 27.13 -24.02 3.24
CA SER A 145 27.83 -25.08 3.98
C SER A 145 27.42 -26.48 3.55
N ARG A 146 26.13 -26.72 3.29
CA ARG A 146 25.67 -27.99 2.69
C ARG A 146 26.33 -28.23 1.34
N ASP A 147 26.34 -27.23 0.46
CA ASP A 147 26.90 -27.35 -0.88
C ASP A 147 28.42 -27.60 -0.82
N LEU A 148 29.12 -26.94 0.12
CA LEU A 148 30.54 -27.18 0.41
C LEU A 148 30.79 -28.61 0.92
N CYS A 149 29.95 -29.11 1.84
CA CYS A 149 30.01 -30.49 2.33
C CYS A 149 29.88 -31.49 1.19
N LEU A 150 28.84 -31.35 0.36
CA LEU A 150 28.58 -32.25 -0.77
C LEU A 150 29.72 -32.27 -1.79
N ALA A 151 30.40 -31.12 -1.97
CA ALA A 151 31.55 -31.02 -2.88
C ALA A 151 32.84 -31.64 -2.30
N THR A 152 33.07 -31.53 -0.98
CA THR A 152 34.37 -31.81 -0.37
C THR A 152 34.43 -33.11 0.41
N LEU A 153 33.36 -33.50 1.12
CA LEU A 153 33.37 -34.68 1.99
C LEU A 153 33.49 -35.99 1.19
N PRO A 154 32.68 -36.27 0.14
CA PRO A 154 32.80 -37.51 -0.63
C PRO A 154 34.16 -37.61 -1.35
N ALA A 155 34.63 -36.49 -1.91
CA ALA A 155 35.93 -36.42 -2.57
C ALA A 155 37.07 -36.68 -1.58
N GLY A 156 37.01 -36.08 -0.38
CA GLY A 156 37.99 -36.31 0.67
C GLY A 156 38.05 -37.76 1.12
N LEU A 157 36.89 -38.39 1.36
CA LEU A 157 36.81 -39.80 1.73
C LEU A 157 37.33 -40.73 0.63
N ALA A 158 37.01 -40.45 -0.64
CA ALA A 158 37.51 -41.23 -1.77
C ALA A 158 39.03 -41.13 -1.92
N LEU A 159 39.61 -39.94 -1.76
CA LEU A 159 41.06 -39.75 -1.81
C LEU A 159 41.77 -40.42 -0.63
N ILE A 160 41.21 -40.35 0.58
CA ILE A 160 41.74 -41.07 1.74
C ILE A 160 41.71 -42.58 1.46
N ALA A 161 40.59 -43.12 1.00
CA ALA A 161 40.46 -44.55 0.70
C ALA A 161 41.45 -44.98 -0.41
N ALA A 162 41.57 -44.20 -1.49
CA ALA A 162 42.51 -44.47 -2.57
C ALA A 162 43.97 -44.42 -2.10
N GLY A 163 44.34 -43.42 -1.28
CA GLY A 163 45.69 -43.28 -0.75
C GLY A 163 46.06 -44.35 0.27
N LEU A 164 45.08 -44.96 0.96
CA LEU A 164 45.33 -46.06 1.89
C LEU A 164 45.29 -47.45 1.23
N ALA A 165 44.51 -47.62 0.17
CA ALA A 165 44.28 -48.93 -0.46
C ALA A 165 45.17 -49.20 -1.69
N LEU A 166 45.68 -48.16 -2.35
CA LEU A 166 46.45 -48.29 -3.58
C LEU A 166 47.92 -47.99 -3.31
N ASP A 167 48.81 -48.89 -3.73
CA ASP A 167 50.28 -48.72 -3.65
C ASP A 167 50.77 -47.77 -4.75
N LEU A 168 50.32 -46.51 -4.67
CA LEU A 168 50.63 -45.47 -5.64
C LEU A 168 51.87 -44.67 -5.22
N PRO A 169 52.74 -44.27 -6.17
CA PRO A 169 53.81 -43.32 -5.89
C PRO A 169 53.23 -42.03 -5.28
N ARG A 170 53.75 -41.60 -4.12
CA ARG A 170 53.28 -40.42 -3.36
C ARG A 170 51.86 -40.53 -2.79
N ALA A 171 51.40 -41.75 -2.49
CA ALA A 171 50.11 -41.99 -1.81
C ALA A 171 49.90 -41.12 -0.55
N GLU A 172 50.97 -40.80 0.19
CA GLU A 172 50.95 -39.89 1.34
C GLU A 172 50.35 -38.51 1.01
N TRP A 173 50.66 -37.93 -0.15
CA TRP A 173 50.09 -36.64 -0.57
C TRP A 173 48.61 -36.75 -0.93
N ILE A 174 48.18 -37.89 -1.47
CA ILE A 174 46.77 -38.18 -1.76
C ILE A 174 45.99 -38.23 -0.44
N VAL A 175 46.55 -38.86 0.60
CA VAL A 175 45.97 -38.88 1.95
C VAL A 175 45.93 -37.46 2.53
N VAL A 176 46.97 -36.65 2.41
CA VAL A 176 46.96 -35.25 2.91
C VAL A 176 45.90 -34.40 2.23
N VAL A 177 45.76 -34.48 0.91
CA VAL A 177 44.69 -33.76 0.17
C VAL A 177 43.31 -34.29 0.57
N GLY A 178 43.17 -35.61 0.71
CA GLY A 178 41.95 -36.25 1.18
C GLY A 178 41.57 -35.81 2.59
N ARG A 179 42.54 -35.68 3.51
CA ARG A 179 42.36 -35.16 4.87
C ARG A 179 41.92 -33.70 4.88
N LEU A 180 42.49 -32.87 4.00
CA LEU A 180 42.07 -31.47 3.86
C LEU A 180 40.60 -31.38 3.41
N LEU A 181 40.24 -32.04 2.31
CA LEU A 181 38.88 -32.02 1.78
C LEU A 181 37.88 -32.69 2.74
N GLY A 182 38.27 -33.79 3.38
CA GLY A 182 37.48 -34.47 4.39
C GLY A 182 37.26 -33.60 5.63
N SER A 183 38.28 -32.87 6.08
CA SER A 183 38.16 -31.93 7.21
C SER A 183 37.25 -30.76 6.88
N ILE A 184 37.40 -30.17 5.68
CA ILE A 184 36.49 -29.11 5.20
C ILE A 184 35.05 -29.63 5.18
N GLY A 185 34.82 -30.81 4.60
CA GLY A 185 33.51 -31.41 4.45
C GLY A 185 32.85 -31.80 5.77
N CYS A 186 33.60 -32.35 6.73
CA CYS A 186 33.11 -32.67 8.07
C CYS A 186 32.69 -31.41 8.85
N VAL A 187 33.50 -30.34 8.76
CA VAL A 187 33.16 -29.06 9.38
C VAL A 187 31.92 -28.47 8.71
N ALA A 188 31.84 -28.48 7.38
CA ALA A 188 30.70 -27.98 6.61
C ALA A 188 29.41 -28.75 6.92
N PHE A 189 29.52 -30.08 7.11
CA PHE A 189 28.41 -30.94 7.51
C PHE A 189 27.89 -30.60 8.90
N LEU A 190 28.80 -30.52 9.88
CA LEU A 190 28.43 -30.17 11.25
C LEU A 190 27.92 -28.74 11.36
N ASP A 191 28.49 -27.82 10.58
CA ASP A 191 27.97 -26.48 10.44
C ASP A 191 26.57 -26.51 9.86
N PHE A 192 26.28 -27.18 8.75
CA PHE A 192 24.91 -27.31 8.23
C PHE A 192 23.91 -27.95 9.23
N LEU A 193 24.35 -28.93 10.03
CA LEU A 193 23.50 -29.58 11.04
C LEU A 193 23.23 -28.72 12.27
N LEU A 194 24.19 -27.88 12.68
CA LEU A 194 24.18 -27.13 13.94
C LEU A 194 23.92 -25.63 13.74
N SER A 195 24.18 -25.08 12.55
CA SER A 195 23.82 -23.71 12.16
C SER A 195 22.34 -23.66 11.83
N ASP A 196 21.60 -22.89 12.62
CA ASP A 196 20.14 -22.65 12.57
C ASP A 196 19.38 -23.55 11.56
N PRO A 197 19.32 -24.89 11.80
CA PRO A 197 18.70 -25.82 10.87
C PRO A 197 17.19 -25.57 10.77
N GLY A 198 16.64 -24.83 11.75
CA GLY A 198 15.29 -24.29 11.73
C GLY A 198 15.08 -23.40 10.52
N LYS A 199 15.93 -22.38 10.28
CA LYS A 199 15.72 -21.42 9.19
C LYS A 199 15.83 -22.00 7.79
N TYR A 200 16.80 -22.89 7.55
CA TYR A 200 16.91 -23.55 6.25
C TYR A 200 15.74 -24.52 6.00
N ARG A 201 15.33 -25.31 7.01
CA ARG A 201 14.16 -26.20 6.91
C ARG A 201 12.86 -25.42 6.76
N GLU A 202 12.69 -24.34 7.52
CA GLU A 202 11.54 -23.42 7.45
C GLU A 202 11.45 -22.80 6.05
N PHE A 203 12.59 -22.38 5.46
CA PHE A 203 12.62 -21.89 4.08
C PHE A 203 12.21 -22.98 3.09
N GLN A 204 12.78 -24.19 3.19
CA GLN A 204 12.44 -25.30 2.29
C GLN A 204 10.98 -25.70 2.41
N GLN A 205 10.46 -25.84 3.64
CA GLN A 205 9.07 -26.17 3.91
C GLN A 205 8.14 -25.12 3.30
N ARG A 206 8.44 -23.82 3.49
CA ARG A 206 7.67 -22.73 2.88
C ARG A 206 7.64 -22.83 1.36
N GLN A 207 8.78 -23.15 0.71
CA GLN A 207 8.84 -23.32 -0.74
C GLN A 207 8.10 -24.57 -1.21
N GLN A 208 8.14 -25.65 -0.43
CA GLN A 208 7.41 -26.89 -0.72
C GLN A 208 5.89 -26.69 -0.62
N GLU A 209 5.42 -26.11 0.48
CA GLU A 209 4.00 -25.79 0.68
C GLU A 209 3.46 -24.87 -0.42
N ALA A 210 4.23 -23.84 -0.80
CA ALA A 210 3.87 -22.96 -1.92
C ALA A 210 3.81 -23.74 -3.25
N ALA A 211 4.78 -24.60 -3.53
CA ALA A 211 4.81 -25.40 -4.75
C ALA A 211 3.67 -26.44 -4.81
N GLU A 212 3.28 -27.02 -3.68
CA GLU A 212 2.14 -27.94 -3.56
C GLU A 212 0.83 -27.21 -3.85
N LYS A 213 0.60 -26.06 -3.21
CA LYS A 213 -0.57 -25.21 -3.48
C LYS A 213 -0.67 -24.79 -4.94
N VAL A 214 0.45 -24.37 -5.55
CA VAL A 214 0.49 -24.04 -6.99
C VAL A 214 0.11 -25.25 -7.85
N ARG A 215 0.56 -26.46 -7.50
CA ARG A 215 0.18 -27.69 -8.22
C ARG A 215 -1.32 -27.97 -8.09
N GLU A 216 -1.90 -27.81 -6.92
CA GLU A 216 -3.33 -27.98 -6.67
C GLU A 216 -4.17 -26.97 -7.47
N VAL A 217 -3.79 -25.68 -7.42
CA VAL A 217 -4.43 -24.60 -8.19
C VAL A 217 -4.39 -24.90 -9.69
N ARG A 218 -3.24 -25.34 -10.20
CA ARG A 218 -3.07 -25.70 -11.62
C ARG A 218 -3.85 -26.95 -12.01
N ALA A 219 -3.95 -27.94 -11.11
CA ALA A 219 -4.79 -29.12 -11.32
C ALA A 219 -6.29 -28.76 -11.37
N ALA A 220 -6.72 -27.76 -10.60
CA ALA A 220 -8.08 -27.22 -10.59
C ALA A 220 -8.40 -26.30 -11.80
N GLY A 221 -7.46 -26.15 -12.74
CA GLY A 221 -7.62 -25.33 -13.95
C GLY A 221 -7.43 -23.83 -13.71
N GLY A 222 -6.73 -23.43 -12.64
CA GLY A 222 -6.28 -22.06 -12.40
C GLY A 222 -4.80 -21.89 -12.71
N GLY A 223 -4.40 -20.89 -13.49
CA GLY A 223 -2.99 -20.49 -13.49
C GLY A 223 -2.49 -19.73 -14.72
N SER A 224 -1.64 -18.75 -14.46
CA SER A 224 -1.04 -17.78 -15.39
C SER A 224 0.17 -18.35 -16.17
N PRO A 225 0.67 -17.72 -17.26
CA PRO A 225 1.72 -18.31 -18.09
C PRO A 225 3.12 -18.13 -17.48
N ALA A 226 3.43 -18.87 -16.43
CA ALA A 226 4.80 -19.09 -15.98
C ALA A 226 5.31 -20.44 -16.52
N LYS A 227 5.99 -20.39 -17.67
CA LYS A 227 6.66 -21.47 -18.44
C LYS A 227 5.80 -22.69 -18.81
N GLY A 228 5.28 -22.67 -20.04
CA GLY A 228 4.94 -23.88 -20.81
C GLY A 228 3.52 -24.43 -20.66
N TYR A 229 2.65 -23.80 -19.86
CA TYR A 229 1.23 -24.19 -19.73
C TYR A 229 0.33 -23.30 -20.61
N LYS A 230 -0.62 -23.90 -21.34
CA LYS A 230 -1.68 -23.16 -22.05
C LYS A 230 -2.84 -22.94 -21.09
N TRP A 231 -2.83 -21.80 -20.44
CA TRP A 231 -3.95 -21.29 -19.65
C TRP A 231 -5.14 -20.91 -20.54
N THR A 232 -6.36 -21.10 -20.04
CA THR A 232 -7.58 -20.51 -20.62
C THR A 232 -8.24 -19.64 -19.54
N PRO A 233 -8.12 -18.30 -19.61
CA PRO A 233 -8.78 -17.41 -18.66
C PRO A 233 -10.29 -17.63 -18.61
N VAL A 234 -10.89 -17.36 -17.45
CA VAL A 234 -12.32 -16.99 -17.44
C VAL A 234 -12.42 -15.69 -18.22
N LYS A 235 -13.44 -15.54 -19.08
CA LYS A 235 -13.62 -14.29 -19.81
C LYS A 235 -13.82 -13.16 -18.80
N PRO A 236 -13.07 -12.05 -18.84
CA PRO A 236 -13.23 -10.96 -17.88
C PRO A 236 -14.67 -10.44 -17.77
N SER A 237 -15.40 -10.42 -18.89
CA SER A 237 -16.84 -10.11 -18.95
C SER A 237 -17.73 -11.00 -18.05
N GLU A 238 -17.39 -12.28 -17.85
CA GLU A 238 -18.12 -13.15 -16.92
C GLU A 238 -17.88 -12.74 -15.46
N ILE A 239 -16.64 -12.39 -15.12
CA ILE A 239 -16.27 -11.92 -13.77
C ILE A 239 -16.90 -10.56 -13.50
N LYS A 240 -16.85 -9.64 -14.47
CA LYS A 240 -17.53 -8.36 -14.41
C LYS A 240 -19.02 -8.55 -14.14
N ARG A 241 -19.69 -9.46 -14.87
CA ARG A 241 -21.11 -9.77 -14.63
C ARG A 241 -21.35 -10.32 -13.21
N LYS A 242 -20.48 -11.20 -12.70
CA LYS A 242 -20.55 -11.68 -11.30
C LYS A 242 -20.50 -10.51 -10.31
N LEU A 243 -19.55 -9.59 -10.51
CA LEU A 243 -19.39 -8.41 -9.66
C LEU A 243 -20.59 -7.45 -9.74
N GLN A 244 -21.21 -7.29 -10.92
CA GLN A 244 -22.40 -6.44 -11.09
C GLN A 244 -23.62 -7.00 -10.34
N VAL A 245 -23.88 -8.29 -10.51
CA VAL A 245 -25.12 -8.94 -10.04
C VAL A 245 -25.03 -9.37 -8.58
N HIS A 246 -23.84 -9.73 -8.11
CA HIS A 246 -23.65 -10.20 -6.74
C HIS A 246 -22.88 -9.20 -5.89
N ARG A 247 -22.93 -9.44 -4.58
CA ARG A 247 -22.16 -8.78 -3.55
C ARG A 247 -21.48 -9.85 -2.71
N LEU A 248 -20.53 -9.47 -1.86
CA LEU A 248 -19.79 -10.43 -1.06
C LEU A 248 -20.73 -11.15 -0.09
N GLN A 249 -21.64 -10.40 0.55
CA GLN A 249 -22.73 -10.94 1.35
C GLN A 249 -24.04 -10.24 1.00
N GLU A 250 -25.14 -10.97 1.17
CA GLU A 250 -26.52 -10.49 1.03
C GLU A 250 -27.31 -10.95 2.25
N VAL A 251 -28.07 -10.04 2.85
CA VAL A 251 -28.95 -10.33 3.99
C VAL A 251 -30.33 -9.79 3.69
N ALA A 252 -31.32 -10.68 3.65
CA ALA A 252 -32.72 -10.30 3.58
C ALA A 252 -33.18 -9.72 4.94
N LEU A 253 -33.89 -8.61 4.89
CA LEU A 253 -34.47 -7.92 6.04
C LEU A 253 -35.93 -8.35 6.24
N GLU A 254 -36.47 -8.06 7.44
CA GLU A 254 -37.85 -8.43 7.83
C GLU A 254 -38.93 -7.82 6.93
N ASP A 255 -38.65 -6.64 6.35
CA ASP A 255 -39.56 -5.92 5.46
C ASP A 255 -39.53 -6.43 4.01
N GLY A 256 -38.74 -7.47 3.73
CA GLY A 256 -38.56 -8.06 2.40
C GLY A 256 -37.51 -7.36 1.54
N SER A 257 -36.90 -6.27 2.02
CA SER A 257 -35.73 -5.67 1.37
C SER A 257 -34.45 -6.47 1.65
N ALA A 258 -33.34 -6.10 1.01
CA ALA A 258 -32.04 -6.72 1.25
C ALA A 258 -30.95 -5.66 1.43
N VAL A 259 -29.94 -6.02 2.23
CA VAL A 259 -28.69 -5.27 2.39
C VAL A 259 -27.52 -6.09 1.93
N PHE A 260 -26.46 -5.39 1.55
CA PHE A 260 -25.33 -6.01 0.88
C PHE A 260 -24.00 -5.56 1.47
N ALA A 261 -23.10 -6.51 1.63
CA ALA A 261 -21.69 -6.22 1.88
C ALA A 261 -20.96 -6.11 0.52
N PRO A 262 -20.40 -4.94 0.16
CA PRO A 262 -19.74 -4.73 -1.12
C PRO A 262 -18.55 -5.69 -1.35
N TRP A 263 -18.09 -5.81 -2.60
CA TRP A 263 -16.81 -6.45 -2.87
C TRP A 263 -15.66 -5.58 -2.36
N GLU A 264 -14.64 -6.19 -1.78
CA GLU A 264 -13.49 -5.44 -1.27
C GLU A 264 -12.46 -5.17 -2.38
N PHE A 265 -12.10 -3.89 -2.57
CA PHE A 265 -11.03 -3.44 -3.46
C PHE A 265 -9.80 -3.13 -2.60
N ARG A 266 -8.90 -4.11 -2.48
CA ARG A 266 -7.87 -4.14 -1.43
C ARG A 266 -6.53 -3.66 -1.96
N ASN A 267 -6.23 -2.37 -1.80
CA ASN A 267 -4.96 -1.77 -2.22
C ASN A 267 -3.77 -2.45 -1.53
N SER A 268 -3.13 -3.38 -2.24
CA SER A 268 -2.20 -4.35 -1.66
C SER A 268 -0.77 -4.13 -2.11
N ILE A 269 -0.56 -3.51 -3.27
CA ILE A 269 0.72 -2.99 -3.75
C ILE A 269 0.51 -1.53 -4.17
N MET A 270 1.40 -0.63 -3.74
CA MET A 270 1.25 0.81 -3.94
C MET A 270 2.36 1.41 -4.81
N GLY A 271 2.01 2.43 -5.59
CA GLY A 271 2.90 3.19 -6.46
C GLY A 271 2.51 4.66 -6.57
N GLY A 272 2.79 5.28 -7.72
CA GLY A 272 2.44 6.66 -8.05
C GLY A 272 2.90 7.69 -7.02
N ARG A 273 2.15 8.78 -6.88
CA ARG A 273 2.44 9.84 -5.91
C ARG A 273 2.35 9.36 -4.46
N HIS A 274 1.67 8.25 -4.18
CA HIS A 274 1.50 7.71 -2.83
C HIS A 274 2.80 7.18 -2.22
N THR A 275 3.83 6.90 -3.01
CA THR A 275 5.07 6.30 -2.52
C THR A 275 6.32 7.08 -2.87
N GLU A 276 6.19 8.35 -3.28
CA GLU A 276 7.33 9.22 -3.65
C GLU A 276 8.35 9.36 -2.53
N GLU A 277 7.88 9.65 -1.31
CA GLU A 277 8.74 9.83 -0.14
C GLU A 277 9.31 8.49 0.39
N MET A 278 8.79 7.35 -0.09
CA MET A 278 9.18 6.02 0.38
C MET A 278 10.17 5.32 -0.57
N GLY A 279 10.25 5.71 -1.85
CA GLY A 279 11.19 5.12 -2.81
C GLY A 279 10.69 3.90 -3.59
N GLY A 280 9.37 3.78 -3.78
CA GLY A 280 8.81 2.88 -4.80
C GLY A 280 9.17 3.32 -6.24
N ASN A 281 8.97 2.45 -7.23
CA ASN A 281 9.28 2.76 -8.64
C ASN A 281 8.11 2.50 -9.62
N LEU A 282 6.93 2.17 -9.10
CA LEU A 282 5.70 2.02 -9.90
C LEU A 282 5.07 3.40 -10.14
N SER A 283 4.71 3.70 -11.38
CA SER A 283 4.08 4.98 -11.77
C SER A 283 2.56 4.95 -11.55
N PHE A 284 1.91 3.80 -11.75
CA PHE A 284 0.50 3.60 -11.35
C PHE A 284 0.35 3.61 -9.82
N GLN A 285 -0.79 4.09 -9.34
CA GLN A 285 -0.98 4.44 -7.94
C GLN A 285 -1.36 3.24 -7.07
N GLU A 286 -2.30 2.40 -7.50
CA GLU A 286 -2.79 1.27 -6.70
C GLU A 286 -2.98 -0.01 -7.50
N PHE A 287 -2.62 -1.13 -6.86
CA PHE A 287 -2.75 -2.47 -7.37
C PHE A 287 -3.48 -3.28 -6.30
N MET A 288 -4.72 -3.64 -6.60
CA MET A 288 -5.68 -4.14 -5.63
C MET A 288 -5.96 -5.62 -5.85
N PHE A 289 -6.11 -6.37 -4.76
CA PHE A 289 -6.74 -7.69 -4.81
C PHE A 289 -8.25 -7.55 -4.60
N ILE A 290 -9.03 -8.38 -5.31
CA ILE A 290 -10.46 -8.57 -5.07
C ILE A 290 -10.68 -10.04 -4.68
N PRO A 291 -10.90 -10.36 -3.39
CA PRO A 291 -10.99 -11.73 -2.89
C PRO A 291 -12.38 -12.35 -3.14
N LEU A 292 -12.64 -12.79 -4.37
CA LEU A 292 -13.93 -13.37 -4.81
C LEU A 292 -14.31 -14.70 -4.14
N ALA A 293 -13.35 -15.42 -3.56
CA ALA A 293 -13.58 -16.66 -2.81
C ALA A 293 -14.04 -16.44 -1.36
N ALA A 294 -13.96 -15.20 -0.85
CA ALA A 294 -14.38 -14.91 0.51
C ALA A 294 -15.90 -15.03 0.67
N LYS A 295 -16.35 -15.70 1.74
CA LYS A 295 -17.77 -15.78 2.11
C LYS A 295 -18.25 -14.62 2.98
N ASP A 296 -17.32 -13.94 3.63
CA ASP A 296 -17.56 -12.82 4.55
C ASP A 296 -16.32 -11.91 4.61
N TYR A 297 -16.49 -10.72 5.18
CA TYR A 297 -15.41 -9.72 5.32
C TYR A 297 -14.25 -10.20 6.21
N ILE A 298 -14.50 -11.14 7.14
CA ILE A 298 -13.45 -11.71 8.00
C ILE A 298 -12.54 -12.62 7.15
N GLU A 299 -13.13 -13.44 6.30
CA GLU A 299 -12.40 -14.27 5.34
C GLU A 299 -11.70 -13.41 4.28
N ALA A 300 -12.34 -12.38 3.75
CA ALA A 300 -11.73 -11.44 2.81
C ALA A 300 -10.46 -10.76 3.40
N GLN A 301 -10.52 -10.36 4.68
CA GLN A 301 -9.37 -9.86 5.42
C GLN A 301 -8.27 -10.92 5.58
N ARG A 302 -8.62 -12.18 5.89
CA ARG A 302 -7.64 -13.27 6.01
C ARG A 302 -6.95 -13.55 4.68
N ILE A 303 -7.71 -13.60 3.58
CA ILE A 303 -7.19 -13.77 2.22
C ILE A 303 -6.24 -12.60 1.89
N THR A 304 -6.67 -11.36 2.11
CA THR A 304 -5.82 -10.18 1.87
C THR A 304 -4.51 -10.25 2.66
N ASN A 305 -4.56 -10.58 3.95
CA ASN A 305 -3.37 -10.67 4.80
C ASN A 305 -2.41 -11.77 4.32
N ALA A 306 -2.94 -12.93 3.93
CA ALA A 306 -2.14 -14.00 3.36
C ALA A 306 -1.45 -13.56 2.06
N LEU A 307 -2.19 -12.93 1.14
CA LEU A 307 -1.67 -12.44 -0.13
C LEU A 307 -0.60 -11.35 0.07
N GLN A 308 -0.86 -10.32 0.88
CA GLN A 308 0.11 -9.25 1.14
C GLN A 308 1.38 -9.78 1.82
N THR A 309 1.23 -10.67 2.80
CA THR A 309 2.38 -11.32 3.44
C THR A 309 3.19 -12.10 2.41
N ARG A 310 2.51 -12.80 1.50
CA ARG A 310 3.20 -13.57 0.45
C ARG A 310 3.87 -12.68 -0.58
N VAL A 311 3.25 -11.56 -0.98
CA VAL A 311 3.88 -10.53 -1.83
C VAL A 311 5.18 -10.03 -1.21
N ILE A 312 5.18 -9.69 0.09
CA ILE A 312 6.40 -9.24 0.80
C ILE A 312 7.47 -10.33 0.74
N GLN A 313 7.12 -11.58 1.00
CA GLN A 313 8.06 -12.71 0.95
C GLN A 313 8.63 -12.92 -0.46
N ILE A 314 7.80 -12.88 -1.50
CA ILE A 314 8.25 -13.01 -2.89
C ILE A 314 9.23 -11.88 -3.24
N ILE A 315 8.92 -10.64 -2.86
CA ILE A 315 9.79 -9.48 -3.07
C ILE A 315 11.13 -9.67 -2.36
N GLN A 316 11.11 -10.12 -1.11
CA GLN A 316 12.34 -10.32 -0.31
C GLN A 316 13.17 -11.51 -0.79
N ASP A 317 12.55 -12.52 -1.41
CA ASP A 317 13.21 -13.72 -1.91
C ASP A 317 13.69 -13.56 -3.37
N SER A 318 13.20 -12.55 -4.10
CA SER A 318 13.44 -12.40 -5.53
C SER A 318 14.55 -11.39 -5.84
N PRO A 319 15.51 -11.76 -6.73
CA PRO A 319 16.48 -10.79 -7.22
C PRO A 319 15.82 -9.63 -7.98
N GLY A 320 16.38 -8.42 -7.80
CA GLY A 320 15.91 -7.20 -8.46
C GLY A 320 14.63 -6.59 -7.84
N LEU A 321 14.03 -7.22 -6.84
CA LEU A 321 12.92 -6.66 -6.08
C LEU A 321 13.42 -6.17 -4.71
N ASN A 322 12.84 -5.09 -4.20
CA ASN A 322 13.22 -4.56 -2.89
C ASN A 322 12.00 -4.08 -2.11
N PHE A 323 11.71 -4.73 -0.98
CA PHE A 323 10.69 -4.29 -0.05
C PHE A 323 11.15 -2.99 0.63
N VAL A 324 10.25 -2.00 0.66
CA VAL A 324 10.50 -0.70 1.29
C VAL A 324 9.73 -0.60 2.60
N GLY A 325 8.43 -0.93 2.59
CA GLY A 325 7.58 -0.80 3.76
C GLY A 325 6.11 -0.93 3.44
N ILE A 326 5.26 -0.51 4.37
CA ILE A 326 3.81 -0.41 4.19
C ILE A 326 3.45 1.08 4.03
N GLY A 327 2.71 1.41 2.99
CA GLY A 327 2.32 2.78 2.68
C GLY A 327 1.14 3.27 3.54
N LEU A 328 0.78 4.56 3.35
CA LEU A 328 -0.28 5.21 4.12
C LEU A 328 -1.67 4.55 3.95
N GLU A 329 -1.90 3.81 2.87
CA GLU A 329 -3.15 3.11 2.59
C GLU A 329 -3.10 1.62 2.95
N GLY A 330 -2.04 1.16 3.62
CA GLY A 330 -1.91 -0.21 4.09
C GLY A 330 -1.42 -1.22 3.05
N GLY A 331 -1.03 -0.77 1.86
CA GLY A 331 -0.44 -1.58 0.81
C GLY A 331 1.09 -1.68 0.88
N VAL A 332 1.65 -2.67 0.18
CA VAL A 332 3.09 -2.94 0.10
C VAL A 332 3.76 -1.92 -0.83
N VAL A 333 4.79 -1.25 -0.31
CA VAL A 333 5.68 -0.41 -1.12
C VAL A 333 6.96 -1.18 -1.41
N ALA A 334 7.33 -1.25 -2.68
CA ALA A 334 8.55 -1.90 -3.13
C ALA A 334 9.07 -1.26 -4.42
N SER A 335 10.34 -1.56 -4.72
CA SER A 335 10.93 -1.31 -6.02
C SER A 335 10.98 -2.61 -6.83
N TYR A 336 10.63 -2.52 -8.11
CA TYR A 336 10.51 -3.62 -9.04
C TYR A 336 11.42 -3.40 -10.24
N ALA A 337 12.58 -4.04 -10.26
CA ALA A 337 13.38 -4.13 -11.48
C ALA A 337 12.62 -4.97 -12.52
N ARG A 338 12.72 -4.58 -13.79
CA ARG A 338 12.12 -5.33 -14.89
C ARG A 338 12.78 -6.70 -15.02
N GLY A 339 11.96 -7.73 -15.15
CA GLY A 339 12.37 -9.07 -15.53
C GLY A 339 12.38 -9.26 -17.04
N GLU A 340 12.74 -10.47 -17.47
CA GLU A 340 12.72 -10.86 -18.88
C GLU A 340 11.29 -10.78 -19.44
N GLY A 341 11.11 -9.98 -20.50
CA GLY A 341 9.84 -9.78 -21.20
C GLY A 341 8.89 -8.72 -20.59
N ASP A 342 9.26 -8.10 -19.48
CA ASP A 342 8.50 -7.00 -18.87
C ASP A 342 8.69 -5.71 -19.67
N ILE A 343 7.61 -5.02 -20.03
CA ILE A 343 7.72 -3.70 -20.68
C ILE A 343 8.08 -2.64 -19.62
N LEU A 344 7.41 -2.71 -18.47
CA LEU A 344 7.45 -1.72 -17.40
C LEU A 344 7.46 -2.42 -16.02
N PRO A 345 7.95 -1.77 -14.95
CA PRO A 345 7.90 -2.28 -13.58
C PRO A 345 6.50 -2.73 -13.10
N GLU A 346 5.44 -2.10 -13.60
CA GLU A 346 4.05 -2.45 -13.31
C GLU A 346 3.72 -3.89 -13.71
N GLU A 347 4.26 -4.36 -14.83
CA GLU A 347 4.07 -5.73 -15.28
C GLU A 347 4.75 -6.74 -14.35
N ARG A 348 5.91 -6.36 -13.78
CA ARG A 348 6.57 -7.16 -12.75
C ARG A 348 5.73 -7.25 -11.48
N ALA A 349 5.08 -6.15 -11.09
CA ALA A 349 4.17 -6.13 -9.94
C ALA A 349 2.95 -7.05 -10.16
N PHE A 350 2.36 -7.09 -11.37
CA PHE A 350 1.29 -8.04 -11.70
C PHE A 350 1.75 -9.50 -11.57
N LYS A 351 2.95 -9.83 -12.08
CA LYS A 351 3.52 -11.17 -11.96
C LYS A 351 3.70 -11.58 -10.49
N VAL A 352 4.19 -10.67 -9.65
CA VAL A 352 4.33 -10.91 -8.20
C VAL A 352 2.96 -11.11 -7.55
N ALA A 353 1.96 -10.28 -7.90
CA ALA A 353 0.61 -10.39 -7.36
C ALA A 353 -0.04 -11.74 -7.73
N VAL A 354 0.06 -12.15 -9.00
CA VAL A 354 -0.47 -13.43 -9.48
C VAL A 354 0.29 -14.62 -8.86
N GLN A 355 1.62 -14.54 -8.75
CA GLN A 355 2.40 -15.55 -8.04
C GLN A 355 1.94 -15.68 -6.58
N ALA A 356 1.66 -14.57 -5.89
CA ALA A 356 1.14 -14.61 -4.52
C ALA A 356 -0.23 -15.29 -4.44
N ILE A 357 -1.12 -15.04 -5.40
CA ILE A 357 -2.43 -15.71 -5.51
C ILE A 357 -2.23 -17.23 -5.60
N GLU A 358 -1.41 -17.70 -6.55
CA GLU A 358 -1.17 -19.14 -6.76
C GLU A 358 -0.49 -19.79 -5.55
N GLU A 359 0.54 -19.16 -4.98
CA GLU A 359 1.30 -19.70 -3.83
C GLU A 359 0.50 -19.66 -2.51
N CYS A 360 -0.56 -18.85 -2.44
CA CYS A 360 -1.51 -18.90 -1.34
C CYS A 360 -2.56 -20.01 -1.51
N GLY A 361 -2.63 -20.66 -2.68
CA GLY A 361 -3.59 -21.74 -2.98
C GLY A 361 -4.90 -21.23 -3.59
N PHE A 362 -4.92 -20.01 -4.13
CA PHE A 362 -6.08 -19.43 -4.79
C PHE A 362 -5.91 -19.48 -6.32
N VAL A 363 -7.03 -19.60 -7.03
CA VAL A 363 -7.08 -19.55 -8.48
C VAL A 363 -7.24 -18.11 -8.97
N PRO A 364 -6.28 -17.56 -9.76
CA PRO A 364 -6.48 -16.31 -10.48
C PRO A 364 -7.76 -16.36 -11.33
N ASP A 365 -8.50 -15.25 -11.42
CA ASP A 365 -9.79 -15.10 -12.13
C ASP A 365 -11.00 -15.83 -11.56
N LYS A 366 -10.83 -16.69 -10.55
CA LYS A 366 -11.96 -17.35 -9.87
C LYS A 366 -12.06 -16.95 -8.40
N ASP A 367 -10.95 -17.07 -7.70
CA ASP A 367 -10.87 -16.87 -6.25
C ASP A 367 -10.37 -15.47 -5.91
N VAL A 368 -9.44 -14.96 -6.71
CA VAL A 368 -8.88 -13.61 -6.53
C VAL A 368 -8.65 -12.97 -7.90
N CYS A 369 -9.12 -11.73 -8.05
CA CYS A 369 -8.86 -10.89 -9.22
C CYS A 369 -8.02 -9.66 -8.85
N LEU A 370 -7.58 -8.93 -9.86
CA LEU A 370 -6.85 -7.67 -9.74
C LEU A 370 -7.71 -6.48 -10.18
N ALA A 371 -7.51 -5.35 -9.51
CA ALA A 371 -8.05 -4.05 -9.89
C ALA A 371 -6.94 -3.01 -9.84
N LEU A 372 -6.98 -2.03 -10.73
CA LEU A 372 -5.95 -1.00 -10.86
C LEU A 372 -6.54 0.39 -10.63
N ASP A 373 -5.75 1.26 -10.01
CA ASP A 373 -5.89 2.71 -10.09
C ASP A 373 -4.61 3.27 -10.72
N ALA A 374 -4.74 3.73 -11.96
CA ALA A 374 -3.60 4.28 -12.69
C ALA A 374 -3.29 5.72 -12.27
N ALA A 375 -4.30 6.47 -11.80
CA ALA A 375 -4.23 7.92 -11.57
C ALA A 375 -3.52 8.65 -12.73
N ALA A 376 -3.93 8.37 -13.97
CA ALA A 376 -3.17 8.76 -15.16
C ALA A 376 -3.04 10.28 -15.39
N SER A 377 -3.88 11.09 -14.73
CA SER A 377 -3.68 12.53 -14.59
C SER A 377 -2.27 12.87 -14.06
N GLU A 378 -1.72 12.09 -13.13
CA GLU A 378 -0.36 12.28 -12.61
C GLU A 378 0.73 11.91 -13.61
N LEU A 379 0.49 10.91 -14.46
CA LEU A 379 1.39 10.54 -15.57
C LEU A 379 1.42 11.64 -16.64
N SER A 380 0.26 12.23 -16.95
CA SER A 380 0.16 13.38 -17.87
C SER A 380 0.86 14.61 -17.31
N LYS A 381 0.64 14.95 -16.04
CA LYS A 381 1.38 16.03 -15.37
C LYS A 381 2.89 15.80 -15.39
N ALA A 382 3.35 14.58 -15.09
CA ALA A 382 4.77 14.26 -15.14
C ALA A 382 5.37 14.47 -16.55
N TYR A 383 4.63 14.16 -17.62
CA TYR A 383 5.04 14.48 -18.99
C TYR A 383 5.17 15.99 -19.21
N ARG A 384 4.16 16.77 -18.80
CA ARG A 384 4.15 18.24 -18.96
C ARG A 384 5.26 18.92 -18.18
N ASP A 385 5.51 18.48 -16.95
CA ASP A 385 6.57 18.99 -16.09
C ASP A 385 7.95 18.69 -16.68
N GLN A 386 8.13 17.51 -17.28
CA GLN A 386 9.39 17.11 -17.89
C GLN A 386 9.68 17.81 -19.22
N THR A 387 8.66 18.02 -20.06
CA THR A 387 8.82 18.55 -21.42
C THR A 387 8.60 20.06 -21.52
N GLY A 388 7.84 20.64 -20.59
CA GLY A 388 7.35 22.02 -20.67
C GLY A 388 6.12 22.19 -21.57
N GLU A 389 5.59 21.12 -22.17
CA GLU A 389 4.44 21.14 -23.08
C GLU A 389 3.11 21.18 -22.31
N LYS A 390 2.79 22.31 -21.68
CA LYS A 390 1.64 22.46 -20.76
C LYS A 390 0.26 22.13 -21.35
N GLU A 391 0.11 22.22 -22.67
CA GLU A 391 -1.15 21.98 -23.39
C GLU A 391 -1.24 20.57 -24.00
N SER A 392 -0.27 19.69 -23.72
CA SER A 392 -0.23 18.34 -24.29
C SER A 392 -1.29 17.42 -23.70
N ILE A 393 -2.16 16.87 -24.54
CA ILE A 393 -3.18 15.88 -24.15
C ILE A 393 -2.80 14.52 -24.73
N GLY A 394 -3.08 13.45 -23.98
CA GLY A 394 -2.87 12.08 -24.45
C GLY A 394 -1.42 11.60 -24.46
N GLN A 395 -0.57 12.22 -23.64
CA GLN A 395 0.82 11.80 -23.39
C GLN A 395 0.99 11.44 -21.92
N TYR A 396 1.59 10.28 -21.66
CA TYR A 396 1.70 9.71 -20.31
C TYR A 396 3.13 9.29 -20.03
N GLN A 397 3.73 9.90 -19.01
CA GLN A 397 5.10 9.58 -18.60
C GLN A 397 5.09 8.54 -17.48
N PHE A 398 5.70 7.38 -17.68
CA PHE A 398 6.04 6.45 -16.59
C PHE A 398 7.33 6.94 -15.91
N TRP A 399 7.23 8.02 -15.13
CA TRP A 399 8.39 8.77 -14.60
C TRP A 399 9.18 8.02 -13.53
N ARG A 400 8.59 7.00 -12.91
CA ARG A 400 9.19 6.27 -11.80
C ARG A 400 9.93 5.01 -12.20
N ALA A 401 9.75 4.57 -13.44
CA ALA A 401 10.47 3.41 -13.94
C ALA A 401 11.99 3.66 -13.99
N GLU A 402 12.78 2.61 -13.79
CA GLU A 402 14.26 2.69 -13.88
C GLU A 402 14.73 3.26 -15.22
N GLU A 403 13.99 2.92 -16.29
CA GLU A 403 14.06 3.55 -17.59
C GLU A 403 12.72 4.26 -17.86
N PRO A 404 12.63 5.59 -17.62
CA PRO A 404 11.41 6.33 -17.84
C PRO A 404 10.92 6.20 -19.29
N LYS A 405 9.62 6.00 -19.47
CA LYS A 405 9.01 5.82 -20.79
C LYS A 405 7.79 6.71 -20.96
N THR A 406 7.76 7.46 -22.05
CA THR A 406 6.54 8.14 -22.51
C THR A 406 5.72 7.19 -23.37
N VAL A 407 4.41 7.21 -23.20
CA VAL A 407 3.48 6.54 -24.11
C VAL A 407 2.33 7.47 -24.48
N THR A 408 1.84 7.31 -25.69
CA THR A 408 0.60 7.95 -26.17
C THR A 408 -0.64 7.25 -25.62
N THR A 409 -1.81 7.88 -25.72
CA THR A 409 -3.11 7.27 -25.42
C THR A 409 -3.29 5.91 -26.11
N ASP A 410 -3.00 5.79 -27.41
CA ASP A 410 -3.20 4.55 -28.16
C ASP A 410 -2.23 3.44 -27.71
N GLU A 411 -0.99 3.80 -27.37
CA GLU A 411 -0.01 2.86 -26.80
C GLU A 411 -0.41 2.40 -25.38
N LEU A 412 -0.96 3.31 -24.57
CA LEU A 412 -1.46 2.98 -23.24
C LEU A 412 -2.69 2.05 -23.31
N ILE A 413 -3.60 2.28 -24.26
CA ILE A 413 -4.70 1.34 -24.56
C ILE A 413 -4.15 -0.03 -24.95
N ALA A 414 -3.12 -0.09 -25.80
CA ALA A 414 -2.50 -1.35 -26.19
C ALA A 414 -1.87 -2.10 -24.99
N LEU A 415 -1.28 -1.37 -24.04
CA LEU A 415 -0.80 -1.93 -22.77
C LEU A 415 -1.95 -2.50 -21.95
N TYR A 416 -3.03 -1.74 -21.74
CA TYR A 416 -4.21 -2.23 -21.01
C TYR A 416 -4.80 -3.49 -21.64
N LYS A 417 -4.95 -3.53 -22.97
CA LYS A 417 -5.43 -4.72 -23.69
C LYS A 417 -4.53 -5.93 -23.48
N ARG A 418 -3.21 -5.74 -23.50
CA ARG A 418 -2.24 -6.81 -23.19
C ARG A 418 -2.41 -7.27 -21.74
N TRP A 419 -2.48 -6.35 -20.78
CA TRP A 419 -2.54 -6.71 -19.37
C TRP A 419 -3.85 -7.38 -18.97
N VAL A 420 -5.00 -6.91 -19.46
CA VAL A 420 -6.30 -7.56 -19.22
C VAL A 420 -6.37 -8.96 -19.84
N ARG A 421 -5.66 -9.19 -20.95
CA ARG A 421 -5.55 -10.53 -21.54
C ARG A 421 -4.66 -11.47 -20.73
N ASP A 422 -3.55 -10.95 -20.19
CA ASP A 422 -2.48 -11.76 -19.60
C ASP A 422 -2.60 -11.93 -18.07
N TYR A 423 -3.36 -11.05 -17.40
CA TYR A 423 -3.52 -10.99 -15.95
C TYR A 423 -5.01 -10.86 -15.58
N PRO A 424 -5.41 -11.30 -14.37
CA PRO A 424 -6.82 -11.35 -13.94
C PRO A 424 -7.40 -9.98 -13.57
N ILE A 425 -7.23 -8.98 -14.44
CA ILE A 425 -7.62 -7.58 -14.19
C ILE A 425 -9.08 -7.39 -14.60
N VAL A 426 -9.90 -6.97 -13.63
CA VAL A 426 -11.35 -6.77 -13.82
C VAL A 426 -11.79 -5.32 -13.75
N SER A 427 -10.91 -4.41 -13.32
CA SER A 427 -11.19 -2.97 -13.34
C SER A 427 -9.94 -2.11 -13.47
N ILE A 428 -10.11 -0.95 -14.11
CA ILE A 428 -9.10 0.11 -14.19
C ILE A 428 -9.80 1.44 -13.85
N GLU A 429 -9.33 2.08 -12.79
CA GLU A 429 -9.69 3.42 -12.34
C GLU A 429 -8.72 4.46 -12.92
N ASP A 430 -9.28 5.59 -13.35
CA ASP A 430 -8.56 6.72 -13.96
C ASP A 430 -7.45 6.30 -14.97
N PRO A 431 -7.82 5.52 -16.02
CA PRO A 431 -6.87 5.06 -17.04
C PRO A 431 -6.22 6.17 -17.86
N PHE A 432 -6.85 7.35 -17.93
CA PHE A 432 -6.38 8.51 -18.68
C PHE A 432 -6.55 9.78 -17.84
N ALA A 433 -5.88 10.85 -18.26
CA ALA A 433 -6.05 12.16 -17.61
C ALA A 433 -7.50 12.66 -17.77
N GLU A 434 -7.95 13.50 -16.83
CA GLU A 434 -9.31 14.08 -16.86
C GLU A 434 -9.60 14.91 -18.13
N ASP A 435 -8.55 15.38 -18.82
CA ASP A 435 -8.62 16.17 -20.04
C ASP A 435 -8.41 15.37 -21.35
N ASP A 436 -8.35 14.03 -21.29
CA ASP A 436 -8.26 13.12 -22.46
C ASP A 436 -9.55 12.29 -22.69
N PRO A 437 -10.72 12.91 -22.96
CA PRO A 437 -11.98 12.20 -23.14
C PRO A 437 -11.98 11.25 -24.36
N GLU A 438 -11.07 11.44 -25.32
CA GLU A 438 -10.92 10.52 -26.44
C GLU A 438 -10.35 9.18 -25.99
N GLY A 439 -9.30 9.19 -25.16
CA GLY A 439 -8.73 7.99 -24.55
C GLY A 439 -9.76 7.19 -23.75
N TRP A 440 -10.51 7.85 -22.88
CA TRP A 440 -11.61 7.24 -22.10
C TRP A 440 -12.62 6.52 -23.00
N ARG A 441 -13.12 7.21 -24.03
CA ARG A 441 -14.12 6.67 -24.96
C ARG A 441 -13.59 5.49 -25.77
N LYS A 442 -12.33 5.56 -26.24
CA LYS A 442 -11.70 4.45 -26.96
C LYS A 442 -11.56 3.22 -26.06
N LEU A 443 -11.12 3.39 -24.80
CA LEU A 443 -10.97 2.27 -23.89
C LEU A 443 -12.31 1.62 -23.53
N VAL A 444 -13.35 2.41 -23.25
CA VAL A 444 -14.70 1.85 -23.00
C VAL A 444 -15.20 1.10 -24.22
N ARG A 445 -14.98 1.60 -25.44
CA ARG A 445 -15.35 0.87 -26.67
C ARG A 445 -14.62 -0.47 -26.81
N GLU A 446 -13.34 -0.51 -26.45
CA GLU A 446 -12.48 -1.68 -26.68
C GLU A 446 -12.53 -2.73 -25.56
N LEU A 447 -12.70 -2.31 -24.31
CA LEU A 447 -12.61 -3.16 -23.10
C LEU A 447 -13.78 -2.98 -22.14
N GLY A 448 -14.70 -2.05 -22.41
CA GLY A 448 -15.80 -1.72 -21.50
C GLY A 448 -16.79 -2.85 -21.29
N ASP A 449 -16.86 -3.87 -22.16
CA ASP A 449 -17.66 -5.07 -21.93
C ASP A 449 -16.96 -6.07 -20.98
N ASP A 450 -15.63 -6.06 -20.95
CA ASP A 450 -14.80 -7.02 -20.24
C ASP A 450 -14.42 -6.55 -18.83
N ILE A 451 -14.20 -5.25 -18.62
CA ILE A 451 -13.78 -4.68 -17.33
C ILE A 451 -14.63 -3.48 -16.91
N PHE A 452 -14.50 -3.09 -15.65
CA PHE A 452 -14.97 -1.80 -15.17
C PHE A 452 -13.95 -0.70 -15.50
N VAL A 453 -14.39 0.34 -16.17
CA VAL A 453 -13.67 1.59 -16.37
C VAL A 453 -14.25 2.60 -15.39
N ILE A 454 -13.52 2.85 -14.31
CA ILE A 454 -13.99 3.63 -13.16
C ILE A 454 -13.50 5.07 -13.30
N GLY A 455 -14.41 6.05 -13.23
CA GLY A 455 -14.05 7.46 -13.14
C GLY A 455 -13.95 7.94 -11.69
N ASP A 456 -12.86 8.61 -11.34
CA ASP A 456 -12.65 9.33 -10.08
C ASP A 456 -12.41 10.83 -10.33
N ASP A 457 -11.21 11.22 -10.78
CA ASP A 457 -10.86 12.63 -11.05
C ASP A 457 -11.80 13.22 -12.13
N LEU A 458 -12.18 12.41 -13.12
CA LEU A 458 -13.08 12.82 -14.21
C LEU A 458 -14.49 13.21 -13.72
N VAL A 459 -14.97 12.64 -12.61
CA VAL A 459 -16.36 12.81 -12.14
C VAL A 459 -16.47 13.59 -10.84
N THR A 460 -15.46 13.56 -9.98
CA THR A 460 -15.41 14.26 -8.67
C THR A 460 -16.65 14.05 -7.80
N THR A 461 -17.29 12.88 -7.86
CA THR A 461 -18.54 12.57 -7.14
C THR A 461 -19.65 13.61 -7.36
N LYS A 462 -19.73 14.20 -8.56
CA LYS A 462 -20.82 15.12 -8.94
C LYS A 462 -21.87 14.38 -9.76
N ASP A 463 -23.13 14.56 -9.38
CA ASP A 463 -24.30 14.01 -10.09
C ASP A 463 -24.28 14.39 -11.59
N THR A 464 -24.02 15.66 -11.91
CA THR A 464 -24.01 16.16 -13.29
C THR A 464 -22.85 15.62 -14.12
N THR A 465 -21.67 15.48 -13.51
CA THR A 465 -20.48 15.02 -14.23
C THR A 465 -20.53 13.51 -14.45
N ILE A 466 -20.98 12.75 -13.45
CA ILE A 466 -21.29 11.32 -13.60
C ILE A 466 -22.30 11.11 -14.73
N ALA A 467 -23.40 11.87 -14.71
CA ALA A 467 -24.45 11.80 -15.73
C ALA A 467 -23.89 12.02 -17.15
N ARG A 468 -23.11 13.09 -17.33
CA ARG A 468 -22.48 13.39 -18.61
C ARG A 468 -21.51 12.30 -19.05
N CYS A 469 -20.60 11.87 -18.19
CA CYS A 469 -19.58 10.86 -18.52
C CYS A 469 -20.22 9.51 -18.87
N ALA A 470 -21.35 9.18 -18.25
CA ALA A 470 -22.16 8.03 -18.60
C ALA A 470 -22.77 8.13 -19.99
N GLU A 471 -23.45 9.25 -20.28
CA GLU A 471 -24.13 9.50 -21.55
C GLU A 471 -23.15 9.57 -22.74
N GLU A 472 -21.95 10.09 -22.51
CA GLU A 472 -20.87 10.16 -23.51
C GLU A 472 -20.09 8.85 -23.69
N GLY A 473 -20.37 7.82 -22.88
CA GLY A 473 -19.69 6.52 -22.93
C GLY A 473 -18.23 6.58 -22.50
N LEU A 474 -17.89 7.42 -21.52
CA LEU A 474 -16.52 7.59 -21.02
C LEU A 474 -16.17 6.62 -19.89
N ILE A 475 -17.18 6.22 -19.10
CA ILE A 475 -17.01 5.31 -17.96
C ILE A 475 -18.18 4.33 -17.91
N ASN A 476 -18.03 3.22 -17.20
CA ASN A 476 -19.13 2.29 -16.90
C ASN A 476 -19.28 2.01 -15.38
N ALA A 477 -18.44 2.67 -14.58
CA ALA A 477 -18.48 2.68 -13.13
C ALA A 477 -18.02 4.04 -12.61
N ALA A 478 -18.52 4.46 -11.45
CA ALA A 478 -18.16 5.71 -10.81
C ALA A 478 -17.56 5.44 -9.42
N LEU A 479 -16.46 6.13 -9.12
CA LEU A 479 -15.92 6.18 -7.77
C LEU A 479 -16.64 7.27 -6.98
N ILE A 480 -17.06 6.92 -5.76
CA ILE A 480 -17.84 7.79 -4.89
C ILE A 480 -17.00 8.12 -3.66
N LYS A 481 -16.60 9.39 -3.56
CA LYS A 481 -15.87 9.96 -2.42
C LYS A 481 -16.69 11.13 -1.89
N ALA A 482 -17.38 10.95 -0.76
CA ALA A 482 -18.27 11.97 -0.20
C ALA A 482 -17.58 13.32 0.02
N ASN A 483 -16.28 13.29 0.31
CA ASN A 483 -15.47 14.49 0.51
C ASN A 483 -15.18 15.26 -0.80
N GLN A 484 -15.41 14.67 -1.98
CA GLN A 484 -15.32 15.37 -3.25
C GLN A 484 -16.51 16.31 -3.52
N ILE A 485 -17.63 16.12 -2.81
CA ILE A 485 -18.85 16.95 -2.98
C ILE A 485 -19.27 17.66 -1.68
N GLY A 486 -19.08 17.00 -0.54
CA GLY A 486 -19.05 17.65 0.78
C GLY A 486 -20.36 17.67 1.57
N THR A 487 -21.40 16.94 1.17
CA THR A 487 -22.55 16.59 2.04
C THR A 487 -22.99 15.15 1.77
N LEU A 488 -23.69 14.54 2.73
CA LEU A 488 -24.27 13.20 2.53
C LEU A 488 -25.35 13.21 1.45
N SER A 489 -26.24 14.21 1.43
CA SER A 489 -27.30 14.31 0.43
C SER A 489 -26.74 14.48 -0.98
N GLU A 490 -25.76 15.34 -1.20
CA GLU A 490 -25.13 15.46 -2.53
C GLU A 490 -24.40 14.18 -2.95
N THR A 491 -23.84 13.44 -1.99
CA THR A 491 -23.24 12.12 -2.25
C THR A 491 -24.30 11.12 -2.72
N LEU A 492 -25.48 11.10 -2.09
CA LEU A 492 -26.60 10.24 -2.51
C LEU A 492 -27.19 10.64 -3.88
N LEU A 493 -27.18 11.93 -4.22
CA LEU A 493 -27.52 12.37 -5.58
C LEU A 493 -26.54 11.80 -6.62
N ALA A 494 -25.24 11.80 -6.30
CA ALA A 494 -24.23 11.23 -7.17
C ALA A 494 -24.40 9.71 -7.34
N THR A 495 -24.71 8.98 -6.27
CA THR A 495 -24.96 7.53 -6.35
C THR A 495 -26.22 7.21 -7.16
N ARG A 496 -27.30 7.99 -6.97
CA ARG A 496 -28.54 7.87 -7.76
C ARG A 496 -28.30 8.16 -9.24
N ALA A 497 -27.58 9.25 -9.56
CA ALA A 497 -27.26 9.62 -10.94
C ALA A 497 -26.50 8.52 -11.71
N ALA A 498 -25.61 7.81 -11.02
CA ALA A 498 -24.89 6.66 -11.55
C ALA A 498 -25.82 5.44 -11.75
N LYS A 499 -26.61 5.09 -10.74
CA LYS A 499 -27.55 3.95 -10.76
C LYS A 499 -28.61 4.10 -11.85
N ASP A 500 -29.19 5.29 -11.99
CA ASP A 500 -30.20 5.60 -13.00
C ASP A 500 -29.68 5.40 -14.44
N ARG A 501 -28.35 5.38 -14.62
CA ARG A 501 -27.65 5.14 -15.88
C ARG A 501 -27.00 3.76 -15.97
N GLY A 502 -27.32 2.86 -15.03
CA GLY A 502 -26.82 1.49 -15.02
C GLY A 502 -25.34 1.35 -14.68
N MET A 503 -24.72 2.36 -14.07
CA MET A 503 -23.32 2.32 -13.68
C MET A 503 -23.09 1.52 -12.40
N ALA A 504 -21.95 0.85 -12.31
CA ALA A 504 -21.49 0.29 -11.05
C ALA A 504 -20.94 1.40 -10.12
N LEU A 505 -21.08 1.18 -8.82
CA LEU A 505 -20.63 2.10 -7.77
C LEU A 505 -19.49 1.50 -6.97
N VAL A 506 -18.40 2.23 -6.82
CA VAL A 506 -17.34 1.90 -5.86
C VAL A 506 -17.20 3.06 -4.88
N VAL A 507 -17.48 2.82 -3.60
CA VAL A 507 -17.29 3.84 -2.56
C VAL A 507 -15.85 3.79 -2.08
N SER A 508 -15.20 4.95 -1.98
CA SER A 508 -13.76 5.03 -1.74
C SER A 508 -13.39 5.95 -0.59
N HIS A 509 -12.32 5.56 0.11
CA HIS A 509 -11.62 6.41 1.07
C HIS A 509 -10.80 7.53 0.38
N ARG A 510 -10.04 8.30 1.18
CA ARG A 510 -8.88 9.08 0.70
C ARG A 510 -7.58 8.63 1.36
N SER A 511 -6.46 8.94 0.71
CA SER A 511 -5.13 8.52 1.16
C SER A 511 -4.74 9.03 2.55
N LYS A 512 -5.29 10.18 2.97
CA LYS A 512 -5.18 10.68 4.36
C LYS A 512 -6.56 10.60 5.03
N SER A 513 -6.75 9.61 5.89
CA SER A 513 -8.04 9.33 6.55
C SER A 513 -7.93 9.44 8.08
N PRO A 514 -8.93 10.00 8.77
CA PRO A 514 -9.11 9.82 10.20
C PRO A 514 -9.71 8.43 10.49
N ASN A 515 -9.87 8.12 11.78
CA ASN A 515 -10.60 6.93 12.23
C ASN A 515 -12.13 7.12 12.11
N GLU A 516 -12.59 7.29 10.87
CA GLU A 516 -14.00 7.44 10.51
C GLU A 516 -14.45 6.27 9.61
N VAL A 517 -15.70 5.83 9.78
CA VAL A 517 -16.34 4.70 9.11
C VAL A 517 -17.39 5.11 8.05
N MET A 518 -17.48 6.40 7.76
CA MET A 518 -18.43 7.00 6.80
C MET A 518 -18.53 6.24 5.48
N GLU A 519 -17.40 5.87 4.88
CA GLU A 519 -17.37 5.17 3.59
C GLU A 519 -18.06 3.80 3.65
N ALA A 520 -17.94 3.09 4.77
CA ALA A 520 -18.62 1.82 4.99
C ALA A 520 -20.13 2.02 5.15
N ASP A 521 -20.54 3.02 5.93
CA ASP A 521 -21.95 3.35 6.14
C ASP A 521 -22.62 3.74 4.79
N ILE A 522 -21.96 4.55 3.97
CA ILE A 522 -22.45 4.95 2.64
C ILE A 522 -22.52 3.73 1.70
N ALA A 523 -21.46 2.92 1.62
CA ALA A 523 -21.41 1.78 0.71
C ALA A 523 -22.48 0.73 1.02
N PHE A 524 -22.72 0.49 2.30
CA PHE A 524 -23.78 -0.41 2.78
C PHE A 524 -25.17 0.15 2.45
N ALA A 525 -25.40 1.44 2.70
CA ALA A 525 -26.67 2.10 2.44
C ALA A 525 -27.09 2.04 0.96
N VAL A 526 -26.15 2.35 0.07
CA VAL A 526 -26.42 2.45 -1.37
C VAL A 526 -26.25 1.11 -2.10
N GLY A 527 -25.95 0.01 -1.41
CA GLY A 527 -25.71 -1.30 -2.05
C GLY A 527 -24.59 -1.25 -3.09
N ALA A 528 -23.51 -0.51 -2.79
CA ALA A 528 -22.39 -0.31 -3.71
C ALA A 528 -21.81 -1.64 -4.20
N MET A 529 -21.29 -1.68 -5.44
CA MET A 529 -20.59 -2.85 -5.97
C MET A 529 -19.30 -3.10 -5.19
N GLY A 530 -18.53 -2.04 -4.97
CA GLY A 530 -17.21 -2.14 -4.34
C GLY A 530 -17.01 -1.16 -3.19
N LEU A 531 -16.12 -1.54 -2.28
CA LEU A 531 -15.57 -0.69 -1.23
C LEU A 531 -14.05 -0.66 -1.35
N LYS A 532 -13.50 0.51 -1.69
CA LYS A 532 -12.06 0.80 -1.82
C LYS A 532 -11.60 1.56 -0.59
N CYS A 533 -11.18 0.81 0.44
CA CYS A 533 -10.80 1.40 1.73
C CYS A 533 -9.37 1.08 2.19
N GLY A 534 -8.50 0.63 1.27
CA GLY A 534 -7.09 0.36 1.51
C GLY A 534 -6.77 -1.13 1.62
N GLY A 535 -5.52 -1.43 1.95
CA GLY A 535 -5.00 -2.79 2.12
C GLY A 535 -5.37 -3.43 3.45
N GLY A 536 -4.70 -4.53 3.80
CA GLY A 536 -4.91 -5.27 5.04
C GLY A 536 -4.20 -4.72 6.27
N SER A 537 -3.71 -3.48 6.22
CA SER A 537 -2.97 -2.82 7.31
C SER A 537 -3.53 -1.43 7.59
N ASN A 538 -3.15 -0.88 8.75
CA ASN A 538 -3.51 0.44 9.28
C ASN A 538 -4.94 0.54 9.83
N THR A 539 -5.07 1.10 11.04
CA THR A 539 -6.33 1.14 11.79
C THR A 539 -7.44 1.88 11.05
N GLU A 540 -7.13 3.04 10.46
CA GLU A 540 -8.10 3.88 9.74
C GLU A 540 -8.70 3.18 8.51
N ARG A 541 -8.03 2.15 7.98
CA ARG A 541 -8.52 1.30 6.89
C ARG A 541 -9.38 0.18 7.45
N LEU A 542 -8.85 -0.55 8.44
CA LEU A 542 -9.47 -1.73 9.01
C LEU A 542 -10.81 -1.44 9.69
N ILE A 543 -10.98 -0.29 10.35
CA ILE A 543 -12.26 0.07 10.98
C ILE A 543 -13.42 0.19 9.97
N LYS A 544 -13.12 0.56 8.72
CA LYS A 544 -14.15 0.71 7.66
C LYS A 544 -14.67 -0.67 7.24
N TYR A 545 -13.76 -1.62 7.04
CA TYR A 545 -14.15 -3.02 6.78
C TYR A 545 -14.83 -3.65 8.01
N GLY A 546 -14.33 -3.37 9.22
CA GLY A 546 -14.95 -3.81 10.48
C GLY A 546 -16.37 -3.29 10.65
N ARG A 547 -16.65 -2.06 10.24
CA ARG A 547 -18.00 -1.49 10.26
C ARG A 547 -18.98 -2.28 9.37
N ILE A 548 -18.56 -2.77 8.22
CA ILE A 548 -19.43 -3.64 7.39
C ILE A 548 -19.77 -4.94 8.12
N VAL A 549 -18.80 -5.54 8.83
CA VAL A 549 -19.06 -6.74 9.66
C VAL A 549 -20.12 -6.44 10.70
N GLU A 550 -20.00 -5.32 11.43
CA GLU A 550 -21.00 -4.90 12.42
C GLU A 550 -22.38 -4.71 11.77
N LEU A 551 -22.47 -4.01 10.64
CA LEU A 551 -23.74 -3.74 9.95
C LEU A 551 -24.42 -5.02 9.45
N ILE A 552 -23.65 -5.98 8.93
CA ILE A 552 -24.17 -7.30 8.52
C ILE A 552 -24.67 -8.09 9.73
N GLU A 553 -23.93 -8.10 10.85
CA GLU A 553 -24.39 -8.75 12.07
C GLU A 553 -25.68 -8.12 12.63
N LEU A 554 -25.78 -6.79 12.61
CA LEU A 554 -26.99 -6.07 13.02
C LEU A 554 -28.18 -6.44 12.15
N ALA A 555 -27.99 -6.46 10.82
CA ALA A 555 -29.02 -6.87 9.86
C ALA A 555 -29.49 -8.31 10.08
N GLN A 556 -28.56 -9.26 10.27
CA GLN A 556 -28.88 -10.67 10.52
C GLN A 556 -29.67 -10.90 11.81
N ARG A 557 -29.39 -10.10 12.85
CA ARG A 557 -30.09 -10.19 14.14
C ARG A 557 -31.44 -9.47 14.15
N GLY A 558 -31.76 -8.69 13.11
CA GLY A 558 -32.87 -7.75 13.15
C GLY A 558 -32.74 -6.73 14.29
N ALA A 559 -31.50 -6.44 14.72
CA ALA A 559 -31.25 -5.57 15.86
C ALA A 559 -31.62 -4.13 15.49
N LYS A 560 -32.54 -3.55 16.25
CA LYS A 560 -32.99 -2.16 16.10
C LYS A 560 -32.53 -1.37 17.32
N ILE A 561 -32.28 -0.08 17.16
CA ILE A 561 -32.08 0.80 18.32
C ILE A 561 -33.42 0.87 19.06
N THR A 562 -33.52 0.14 20.17
CA THR A 562 -34.80 -0.10 20.87
C THR A 562 -35.35 1.13 21.61
N ARG A 563 -34.58 2.22 21.68
CA ARG A 563 -34.96 3.47 22.37
C ARG A 563 -34.56 4.67 21.51
N PRO A 564 -35.47 5.21 20.68
CA PRO A 564 -35.22 6.46 19.97
C PRO A 564 -35.03 7.60 20.98
N LEU A 565 -34.34 8.65 20.56
CA LEU A 565 -34.14 9.84 21.40
C LEU A 565 -35.46 10.60 21.59
N GLU A 566 -35.64 11.18 22.78
CA GLU A 566 -36.81 12.02 23.07
C GLU A 566 -36.81 13.26 22.16
N ALA A 567 -37.97 13.57 21.57
CA ALA A 567 -38.08 14.58 20.51
C ALA A 567 -37.92 16.03 21.01
N ASP A 568 -37.99 16.23 22.32
CA ASP A 568 -37.83 17.49 23.04
C ASP A 568 -36.39 17.75 23.50
N LEU A 569 -35.49 16.76 23.42
CA LEU A 569 -34.06 16.97 23.64
C LEU A 569 -33.54 18.10 22.76
N VAL A 570 -32.63 18.88 23.31
CA VAL A 570 -32.12 20.10 22.67
C VAL A 570 -30.66 19.92 22.31
N ILE A 571 -30.26 20.42 21.15
CA ILE A 571 -28.83 20.59 20.83
C ILE A 571 -28.27 21.69 21.74
N ALA A 572 -27.55 21.27 22.77
CA ALA A 572 -26.97 22.15 23.76
C ALA A 572 -25.66 22.79 23.28
N ASP A 573 -24.87 22.06 22.48
CA ASP A 573 -23.54 22.49 22.06
C ASP A 573 -23.14 21.84 20.73
N ILE A 574 -22.40 22.59 19.90
CA ILE A 574 -21.76 22.09 18.68
C ILE A 574 -20.35 22.69 18.64
N THR A 575 -19.35 21.83 18.79
CA THR A 575 -17.93 22.21 18.80
C THR A 575 -17.18 21.53 17.69
N ALA A 576 -16.07 22.11 17.27
CA ALA A 576 -15.16 21.49 16.32
C ALA A 576 -13.72 21.47 16.82
N HIS A 577 -12.92 20.56 16.29
CA HIS A 577 -11.50 20.44 16.62
C HIS A 577 -10.71 19.95 15.41
N GLU A 578 -9.39 20.10 15.47
CA GLU A 578 -8.51 19.48 14.48
C GLU A 578 -8.37 17.98 14.77
N GLU A 579 -8.94 17.16 13.91
CA GLU A 579 -8.85 15.71 13.96
C GLU A 579 -7.60 15.24 13.18
N PRO A 580 -6.69 14.46 13.78
CA PRO A 580 -5.52 13.96 13.07
C PRO A 580 -5.88 12.84 12.09
N THR A 581 -5.32 12.90 10.89
CA THR A 581 -5.31 11.76 9.95
C THR A 581 -4.13 10.82 10.21
N ASN A 582 -4.15 9.64 9.58
CA ASN A 582 -3.03 8.70 9.57
C ASN A 582 -1.69 9.29 9.08
N ALA A 583 -1.72 10.41 8.34
CA ALA A 583 -0.53 11.13 7.88
C ALA A 583 -0.07 12.25 8.84
N GLY A 584 -0.71 12.41 10.00
CA GLY A 584 -0.44 13.51 10.93
C GLY A 584 -0.91 14.88 10.44
N LEU A 585 -1.66 14.93 9.33
CA LEU A 585 -2.29 16.14 8.83
C LEU A 585 -3.65 16.33 9.51
N PRO A 586 -3.99 17.54 10.00
CA PRO A 586 -5.26 17.79 10.62
C PRO A 586 -6.38 17.92 9.59
N THR A 587 -7.58 17.54 9.99
CA THR A 587 -8.86 17.82 9.34
C THR A 587 -9.88 18.27 10.38
N VAL A 588 -11.15 18.43 10.02
CA VAL A 588 -12.18 18.87 10.96
C VAL A 588 -12.90 17.67 11.57
N GLY A 589 -12.89 17.61 12.90
CA GLY A 589 -13.82 16.83 13.70
C GLY A 589 -14.93 17.72 14.25
N VAL A 590 -16.17 17.22 14.27
CA VAL A 590 -17.35 17.90 14.83
C VAL A 590 -17.97 17.04 15.92
N ILE A 591 -18.39 17.69 17.01
CA ILE A 591 -19.10 17.07 18.12
C ILE A 591 -20.40 17.85 18.34
N VAL A 592 -21.53 17.18 18.16
CA VAL A 592 -22.86 17.68 18.51
C VAL A 592 -23.24 17.08 19.87
N ARG A 593 -23.58 17.91 20.85
CA ARG A 593 -23.96 17.49 22.20
C ARG A 593 -25.38 17.90 22.51
N LEU A 594 -26.12 16.96 23.09
CA LEU A 594 -27.47 17.20 23.60
C LEU A 594 -27.44 17.66 25.06
N ASP A 595 -28.51 18.29 25.51
CA ASP A 595 -28.71 18.75 26.89
C ASP A 595 -28.66 17.61 27.93
N ASN A 596 -28.99 16.38 27.53
CA ASN A 596 -28.81 15.18 28.36
C ASN A 596 -27.36 14.63 28.41
N GLY A 597 -26.42 15.26 27.69
CA GLY A 597 -25.00 14.89 27.67
C GLY A 597 -24.58 13.90 26.58
N MET A 598 -25.52 13.35 25.79
CA MET A 598 -25.18 12.49 24.64
C MET A 598 -24.39 13.26 23.58
N LYS A 599 -23.50 12.56 22.88
CA LYS A 599 -22.59 13.15 21.88
C LYS A 599 -22.66 12.39 20.56
N PHE A 600 -22.66 13.12 19.46
CA PHE A 600 -22.57 12.61 18.10
C PHE A 600 -21.35 13.23 17.44
N CYS A 601 -20.40 12.39 17.03
CA CYS A 601 -19.12 12.80 16.51
C CYS A 601 -18.96 12.41 15.06
N ALA A 602 -18.21 13.20 14.29
CA ALA A 602 -17.83 12.87 12.93
C ALA A 602 -16.54 13.59 12.55
N ALA A 603 -15.78 12.99 11.64
CA ALA A 603 -14.62 13.63 11.01
C ALA A 603 -14.61 13.38 9.51
N THR A 604 -13.77 14.08 8.76
CA THR A 604 -13.68 13.93 7.30
C THR A 604 -12.27 13.58 6.85
N PRO A 605 -12.09 12.76 5.80
CA PRO A 605 -10.77 12.54 5.23
C PRO A 605 -10.20 13.78 4.53
N VAL A 606 -8.88 13.81 4.37
CA VAL A 606 -8.15 14.83 3.63
C VAL A 606 -7.83 14.32 2.22
N GLY A 607 -8.32 15.05 1.22
CA GLY A 607 -8.00 14.82 -0.17
C GLY A 607 -6.74 15.57 -0.61
N THR A 608 -5.97 14.96 -1.53
CA THR A 608 -4.91 15.64 -2.30
C THR A 608 -5.15 15.55 -3.81
N SER A 609 -6.38 15.26 -4.25
CA SER A 609 -6.67 15.02 -5.68
C SER A 609 -6.48 16.29 -6.52
N ALA A 610 -6.20 16.01 -7.79
CA ALA A 610 -6.03 16.91 -8.92
C ALA A 610 -7.33 17.51 -9.43
N GLY A 611 -8.48 16.91 -9.09
CA GLY A 611 -9.78 17.23 -9.69
C GLY A 611 -10.06 18.73 -9.64
N THR A 612 -10.05 19.36 -10.81
CA THR A 612 -10.19 20.81 -10.97
C THR A 612 -11.49 21.35 -10.38
N GLU A 613 -12.49 20.48 -10.28
CA GLU A 613 -13.86 20.80 -9.92
C GLU A 613 -14.34 20.25 -8.56
N GLU A 614 -13.48 19.58 -7.77
CA GLU A 614 -13.82 18.97 -6.47
C GLU A 614 -14.39 20.01 -5.47
N ALA A 615 -15.02 19.64 -4.36
CA ALA A 615 -15.23 20.53 -3.22
C ALA A 615 -13.90 20.91 -2.53
N ILE A 616 -13.76 22.15 -2.06
CA ILE A 616 -12.50 22.65 -1.47
C ILE A 616 -12.34 22.16 -0.03
N HIS A 617 -11.29 21.38 0.21
CA HIS A 617 -10.80 21.17 1.57
C HIS A 617 -10.13 22.46 2.07
N LEU A 618 -10.74 23.11 3.06
CA LEU A 618 -10.27 24.41 3.53
C LEU A 618 -9.11 24.24 4.52
N VAL A 619 -7.93 24.71 4.12
CA VAL A 619 -6.71 24.72 4.93
C VAL A 619 -6.26 26.15 5.23
N ASP A 620 -5.48 26.34 6.29
CA ASP A 620 -5.06 27.63 6.83
C ASP A 620 -4.12 28.42 5.90
N SER A 621 -3.47 27.73 4.95
CA SER A 621 -2.68 28.40 3.90
C SER A 621 -3.53 29.03 2.81
N LEU A 622 -4.81 28.64 2.68
CA LEU A 622 -5.78 29.30 1.80
C LEU A 622 -6.32 30.54 2.51
N VAL A 623 -5.85 31.70 2.04
CA VAL A 623 -6.17 33.01 2.61
C VAL A 623 -7.25 33.67 1.78
N GLU A 624 -8.32 34.12 2.45
CA GLU A 624 -9.36 34.90 1.79
C GLU A 624 -8.86 36.30 1.39
N ALA A 625 -9.39 36.83 0.28
CA ALA A 625 -9.13 38.22 -0.09
C ALA A 625 -9.64 39.15 1.02
N GLY A 626 -8.76 40.00 1.56
CA GLY A 626 -9.07 40.79 2.75
C GLY A 626 -8.26 42.07 2.88
N PRO A 627 -8.32 42.74 4.06
CA PRO A 627 -7.50 43.91 4.36
C PRO A 627 -6.00 43.60 4.29
N LEU A 628 -5.56 42.45 4.83
CA LEU A 628 -4.14 42.07 4.84
C LEU A 628 -3.59 41.81 3.44
N THR A 629 -4.31 41.06 2.60
CA THR A 629 -3.88 40.77 1.22
C THR A 629 -3.87 42.04 0.35
N ARG A 630 -4.67 43.06 0.69
CA ARG A 630 -4.66 44.38 0.03
C ARG A 630 -3.58 45.32 0.56
N LYS A 631 -3.24 45.20 1.85
CA LYS A 631 -2.23 46.04 2.52
C LYS A 631 -0.80 45.60 2.18
N HIS A 632 -0.58 44.29 2.01
CA HIS A 632 0.73 43.69 1.71
C HIS A 632 0.67 42.80 0.45
N PRO A 633 0.21 43.33 -0.70
CA PRO A 633 -0.04 42.52 -1.90
C PRO A 633 1.20 41.80 -2.43
N GLU A 634 2.40 42.32 -2.17
CA GLU A 634 3.68 41.73 -2.55
C GLU A 634 4.02 40.43 -1.82
N LEU A 635 3.36 40.16 -0.68
CA LEU A 635 3.58 38.96 0.13
C LEU A 635 2.62 37.82 -0.22
N PHE A 636 1.64 38.08 -1.08
CA PHE A 636 0.62 37.10 -1.46
C PHE A 636 0.59 36.88 -2.97
N GLU A 637 0.24 35.67 -3.37
CA GLU A 637 -0.11 35.31 -4.73
C GLU A 637 -1.51 34.74 -4.77
N ARG A 638 -2.21 34.94 -5.89
CA ARG A 638 -3.56 34.40 -6.07
C ARG A 638 -3.47 33.00 -6.67
N ASP A 639 -4.10 32.04 -6.01
CA ASP A 639 -4.32 30.71 -6.55
C ASP A 639 -5.46 30.77 -7.58
N GLY A 640 -5.09 30.61 -8.86
CA GLY A 640 -6.03 30.69 -9.98
C GLY A 640 -7.11 29.60 -9.96
N SER A 641 -6.88 28.47 -9.31
CA SER A 641 -7.80 27.31 -9.30
C SER A 641 -8.87 27.37 -8.21
N SER A 642 -8.51 27.94 -7.05
CA SER A 642 -9.36 27.99 -5.86
C SER A 642 -9.93 29.39 -5.60
N GLY A 643 -9.36 30.41 -6.24
CA GLY A 643 -9.73 31.81 -6.06
C GLY A 643 -9.23 32.43 -4.75
N PHE A 644 -8.54 31.65 -3.91
CA PHE A 644 -7.90 32.10 -2.68
C PHE A 644 -6.54 32.76 -2.95
N TRP A 645 -6.00 33.40 -1.92
CA TRP A 645 -4.62 33.86 -1.87
C TRP A 645 -3.77 32.87 -1.07
N ARG A 646 -2.49 32.84 -1.34
CA ARG A 646 -1.47 32.16 -0.52
C ARG A 646 -0.32 33.10 -0.30
N PHE A 647 0.46 32.88 0.75
CA PHE A 647 1.75 33.56 0.85
C PHE A 647 2.62 33.16 -0.34
N ALA A 648 3.18 34.15 -1.04
CA ALA A 648 4.05 33.91 -2.17
C ALA A 648 5.26 33.05 -1.74
N PRO A 649 5.80 32.18 -2.60
CA PRO A 649 7.00 31.39 -2.30
C PRO A 649 8.21 32.26 -1.92
N SER A 650 8.24 33.51 -2.41
CA SER A 650 9.25 34.52 -2.08
C SER A 650 9.08 35.13 -0.68
N ALA A 651 7.90 35.04 -0.07
CA ALA A 651 7.65 35.58 1.26
C ALA A 651 8.45 34.78 2.30
N LYS A 652 9.22 35.49 3.13
CA LYS A 652 10.04 34.92 4.21
C LYS A 652 9.67 35.52 5.56
N ALA A 653 9.99 34.81 6.64
CA ALA A 653 9.65 35.22 8.00
C ALA A 653 10.21 36.61 8.36
N GLU A 654 11.38 36.97 7.83
CA GLU A 654 12.00 38.28 8.02
C GLU A 654 11.16 39.40 7.41
N ALA A 655 10.61 39.20 6.20
CA ALA A 655 9.75 40.18 5.52
C ALA A 655 8.43 40.38 6.28
N ILE A 656 7.86 39.29 6.80
CA ILE A 656 6.64 39.32 7.64
C ILE A 656 6.89 40.09 8.93
N THR A 657 8.05 39.90 9.55
CA THR A 657 8.43 40.57 10.81
C THR A 657 8.73 42.04 10.57
N ALA A 658 9.43 42.37 9.46
CA ALA A 658 9.76 43.73 9.07
C ALA A 658 8.51 44.58 8.73
N ALA A 659 7.41 43.94 8.31
CA ALA A 659 6.14 44.63 8.08
C ALA A 659 5.50 45.21 9.36
N GLY A 660 5.93 44.76 10.55
CA GLY A 660 5.46 45.30 11.84
C GLY A 660 3.96 45.10 12.10
N ASP A 661 3.32 44.16 11.40
CA ASP A 661 1.88 43.92 11.43
C ASP A 661 1.57 42.61 12.17
N ASN A 662 1.02 42.72 13.38
CA ASN A 662 0.75 41.57 14.25
C ASN A 662 -0.30 40.61 13.66
N GLU A 663 -1.28 41.13 12.90
CA GLU A 663 -2.29 40.30 12.25
C GLU A 663 -1.67 39.49 11.10
N LEU A 664 -0.79 40.12 10.31
CA LEU A 664 -0.02 39.45 9.27
C LEU A 664 0.90 38.36 9.86
N ALA A 665 1.61 38.67 10.95
CA ALA A 665 2.46 37.70 11.64
C ALA A 665 1.65 36.51 12.19
N GLY A 666 0.49 36.78 12.78
CA GLY A 666 -0.43 35.73 13.23
C GLY A 666 -0.95 34.85 12.09
N LEU A 667 -1.34 35.46 10.97
CA LEU A 667 -1.77 34.74 9.77
C LEU A 667 -0.64 33.89 9.19
N TRP A 668 0.59 34.42 9.11
CA TRP A 668 1.76 33.68 8.66
C TRP A 668 2.04 32.45 9.53
N MET A 669 2.09 32.63 10.85
CA MET A 669 2.31 31.51 11.78
C MET A 669 1.25 30.42 11.62
N ARG A 670 -0.01 30.81 11.44
CA ARG A 670 -1.12 29.88 11.18
C ARG A 670 -0.95 29.17 9.84
N ALA A 671 -0.72 29.91 8.77
CA ALA A 671 -0.57 29.41 7.40
C ALA A 671 0.68 28.53 7.18
N LYS A 672 1.61 28.48 8.14
CA LYS A 672 2.78 27.59 8.10
C LYS A 672 2.63 26.32 8.96
N ARG A 673 1.63 26.23 9.82
CA ARG A 673 1.36 25.01 10.61
C ARG A 673 1.11 23.80 9.70
N TYR A 674 1.67 22.65 10.08
CA TYR A 674 1.55 21.39 9.32
C TYR A 674 1.95 21.53 7.84
N GLY A 675 2.97 22.33 7.54
CA GLY A 675 3.36 22.61 6.15
C GLY A 675 2.29 23.37 5.35
N GLY A 676 1.47 24.16 6.03
CA GLY A 676 0.35 24.92 5.46
C GLY A 676 -0.97 24.15 5.34
N LYS A 677 -1.04 22.96 5.94
CA LYS A 677 -2.22 22.08 5.90
C LYS A 677 -3.03 22.09 7.21
N GLY A 678 -2.77 23.04 8.12
CA GLY A 678 -3.65 23.31 9.27
C GLY A 678 -5.09 23.60 8.81
N CYS A 679 -6.10 23.46 9.68
CA CYS A 679 -7.50 23.71 9.29
C CYS A 679 -8.31 24.49 10.33
N LEU A 680 -7.65 25.33 11.13
CA LEU A 680 -8.31 26.15 12.15
C LEU A 680 -9.38 27.09 11.58
N ASN A 681 -9.23 27.57 10.35
CA ASN A 681 -10.27 28.37 9.71
C ASN A 681 -11.56 27.57 9.46
N ALA A 682 -11.44 26.29 9.08
CA ALA A 682 -12.59 25.41 8.88
C ALA A 682 -13.23 25.04 10.23
N VAL A 683 -12.42 24.78 11.27
CA VAL A 683 -12.89 24.60 12.65
C VAL A 683 -13.70 25.82 13.11
N ALA A 684 -13.16 27.02 12.92
CA ALA A 684 -13.84 28.26 13.28
C ALA A 684 -15.16 28.46 12.50
N ASN A 685 -15.22 28.07 11.22
CA ASN A 685 -16.46 28.13 10.45
C ASN A 685 -17.56 27.23 11.05
N VAL A 686 -17.20 26.06 11.59
CA VAL A 686 -18.18 25.23 12.31
C VAL A 686 -18.71 25.99 13.52
N GLU A 687 -17.85 26.49 14.38
CA GLU A 687 -18.25 27.10 15.67
C GLU A 687 -18.97 28.45 15.48
N GLN A 688 -18.56 29.25 14.50
CA GLN A 688 -19.03 30.63 14.34
C GLN A 688 -20.15 30.78 13.33
N VAL A 689 -20.31 29.83 12.39
CA VAL A 689 -21.29 29.93 11.30
C VAL A 689 -22.29 28.78 11.33
N ILE A 690 -21.81 27.53 11.42
CA ILE A 690 -22.69 26.35 11.39
C ILE A 690 -23.41 26.17 12.73
N ALA A 691 -22.68 26.16 13.85
CA ALA A 691 -23.23 25.91 15.18
C ALA A 691 -24.40 26.83 15.54
N PRO A 692 -24.32 28.18 15.38
CA PRO A 692 -25.42 29.08 15.72
C PRO A 692 -26.72 28.79 14.96
N ARG A 693 -26.66 28.09 13.82
CA ARG A 693 -27.84 27.71 13.06
C ARG A 693 -28.65 26.63 13.75
N PHE A 694 -28.00 25.70 14.47
CA PHE A 694 -28.63 24.50 15.03
C PHE A 694 -28.72 24.51 16.56
N LEU A 695 -27.92 25.32 17.25
CA LEU A 695 -27.95 25.45 18.71
C LEU A 695 -29.34 25.84 19.23
N GLY A 696 -29.76 25.21 20.33
CA GLY A 696 -31.05 25.46 20.97
C GLY A 696 -32.25 24.83 20.25
N ARG A 697 -32.05 24.16 19.12
CA ARG A 697 -33.15 23.44 18.44
C ARG A 697 -33.48 22.14 19.16
N ARG A 698 -34.78 21.88 19.25
CA ARG A 698 -35.28 20.55 19.62
C ARG A 698 -35.07 19.56 18.48
N LEU A 699 -34.89 18.28 18.79
CA LEU A 699 -34.72 17.24 17.76
C LEU A 699 -35.93 17.14 16.81
N SER A 700 -37.14 17.43 17.31
CA SER A 700 -38.37 17.57 16.53
C SER A 700 -38.34 18.67 15.46
N GLN A 701 -37.41 19.63 15.56
CA GLN A 701 -37.30 20.78 14.65
C GLN A 701 -36.21 20.61 13.59
N LEU A 702 -35.41 19.55 13.64
CA LEU A 702 -34.30 19.33 12.72
C LEU A 702 -34.75 18.88 11.32
N GLY A 703 -35.91 18.26 11.19
CA GLY A 703 -36.37 17.67 9.94
C GLY A 703 -35.57 16.43 9.55
N THR A 704 -35.41 16.23 8.25
CA THR A 704 -34.64 15.13 7.64
C THR A 704 -33.17 15.48 7.43
N LEU A 705 -32.33 14.50 7.08
CA LEU A 705 -30.94 14.75 6.70
C LEU A 705 -30.82 15.73 5.51
N ALA A 706 -31.71 15.63 4.51
CA ALA A 706 -31.74 16.58 3.41
C ALA A 706 -32.11 18.01 3.85
N ASP A 707 -32.95 18.17 4.88
CA ASP A 707 -33.25 19.49 5.44
C ASP A 707 -32.03 20.11 6.11
N VAL A 708 -31.25 19.31 6.86
CA VAL A 708 -29.99 19.74 7.45
C VAL A 708 -28.98 20.12 6.38
N ASP A 709 -28.77 19.26 5.39
CA ASP A 709 -27.82 19.53 4.30
C ASP A 709 -28.23 20.76 3.48
N ARG A 710 -29.53 20.97 3.24
CA ARG A 710 -30.04 22.20 2.61
C ARG A 710 -29.70 23.44 3.45
N GLU A 711 -29.78 23.35 4.77
CA GLU A 711 -29.38 24.47 5.64
C GLU A 711 -27.86 24.72 5.59
N LEU A 712 -27.04 23.68 5.55
CA LEU A 712 -25.58 23.81 5.38
C LEU A 712 -25.22 24.45 4.02
N LEU A 713 -25.87 24.02 2.94
CA LEU A 713 -25.71 24.62 1.61
C LEU A 713 -26.18 26.07 1.57
N ALA A 714 -27.27 26.41 2.27
CA ALA A 714 -27.74 27.78 2.39
C ALA A 714 -26.72 28.67 3.14
N LEU A 715 -26.09 28.16 4.20
CA LEU A 715 -25.03 28.89 4.91
C LEU A 715 -23.80 29.13 4.02
N GLU A 716 -23.41 28.16 3.22
CA GLU A 716 -22.33 28.30 2.23
C GLU A 716 -22.63 29.42 1.24
N LEU A 717 -23.84 29.45 0.68
CA LEU A 717 -24.28 30.47 -0.27
C LEU A 717 -24.42 31.86 0.38
N ASP A 718 -24.98 31.93 1.59
CA ASP A 718 -25.09 33.19 2.34
C ASP A 718 -23.70 33.79 2.60
N LEU A 719 -22.70 32.95 2.88
CA LEU A 719 -21.32 33.39 3.08
C LEU A 719 -20.66 33.81 1.76
N ALA A 720 -20.91 33.08 0.66
CA ALA A 720 -20.46 33.47 -0.67
C ALA A 720 -20.99 34.86 -1.09
N LEU A 721 -22.29 35.12 -0.84
CA LEU A 721 -22.93 36.42 -1.07
C LEU A 721 -22.30 37.52 -0.21
N LYS A 722 -22.10 37.28 1.09
CA LYS A 722 -21.47 38.24 2.01
C LYS A 722 -20.03 38.57 1.62
N ARG A 723 -19.29 37.59 1.09
CA ARG A 723 -17.91 37.74 0.61
C ARG A 723 -17.83 38.33 -0.81
N GLY A 724 -18.97 38.57 -1.47
CA GLY A 724 -19.01 39.08 -2.84
C GLY A 724 -18.51 38.08 -3.89
N LYS A 725 -18.42 36.79 -3.54
CA LYS A 725 -18.04 35.70 -4.47
C LYS A 725 -19.21 35.21 -5.32
N LEU A 726 -20.43 35.54 -4.93
CA LEU A 726 -21.66 35.22 -5.64
C LEU A 726 -22.53 36.47 -5.73
N ARG A 727 -23.21 36.69 -6.85
CA ARG A 727 -24.18 37.79 -7.00
C ARG A 727 -25.57 37.35 -6.53
N ARG A 728 -26.39 38.29 -6.05
CA ARG A 728 -27.75 37.97 -5.57
C ARG A 728 -28.67 37.46 -6.68
N ASP A 729 -28.47 37.94 -7.90
CA ASP A 729 -29.20 37.59 -9.13
C ASP A 729 -28.51 36.45 -9.93
N ALA A 730 -27.53 35.76 -9.34
CA ALA A 730 -26.83 34.67 -10.00
C ALA A 730 -27.83 33.56 -10.44
N PRO A 731 -27.71 33.04 -11.68
CA PRO A 731 -28.55 31.94 -12.17
C PRO A 731 -28.44 30.69 -11.28
N ALA A 732 -29.47 29.85 -11.29
CA ALA A 732 -29.51 28.64 -10.45
C ALA A 732 -28.27 27.74 -10.60
N GLY A 733 -27.78 27.55 -11.83
CA GLY A 733 -26.56 26.76 -12.08
C GLY A 733 -25.31 27.35 -11.41
N GLU A 734 -25.13 28.67 -11.46
CA GLU A 734 -24.01 29.36 -10.79
C GLU A 734 -24.12 29.23 -9.26
N ARG A 735 -25.33 29.32 -8.71
CA ARG A 735 -25.59 29.11 -7.28
C ARG A 735 -25.27 27.67 -6.86
N ILE A 736 -25.71 26.67 -7.64
CA ILE A 736 -25.42 25.25 -7.36
C ILE A 736 -23.92 25.00 -7.39
N ALA A 737 -23.22 25.48 -8.43
CA ALA A 737 -21.77 25.33 -8.53
C ALA A 737 -21.03 25.99 -7.34
N ALA A 738 -21.46 27.18 -6.93
CA ALA A 738 -20.92 27.85 -5.75
C ALA A 738 -21.15 27.04 -4.45
N ALA A 739 -22.33 26.43 -4.30
CA ALA A 739 -22.63 25.59 -3.14
C ALA A 739 -21.76 24.32 -3.13
N GLN A 740 -21.71 23.59 -4.25
CA GLN A 740 -20.94 22.34 -4.41
C GLN A 740 -19.44 22.55 -4.20
N ARG A 741 -18.90 23.73 -4.54
CA ARG A 741 -17.47 24.02 -4.39
C ARG A 741 -17.04 24.15 -2.92
N LYS A 742 -17.96 24.47 -2.00
CA LYS A 742 -17.70 24.62 -0.55
C LYS A 742 -16.52 25.56 -0.25
N ALA A 743 -16.34 26.58 -1.08
CA ALA A 743 -15.20 27.49 -1.06
C ALA A 743 -15.24 28.49 0.10
N ASN A 744 -16.28 28.50 0.94
CA ASN A 744 -16.43 29.51 1.99
C ASN A 744 -16.37 28.91 3.39
N LEU A 745 -17.21 27.90 3.66
CA LEU A 745 -17.21 27.13 4.90
C LEU A 745 -16.09 26.09 4.92
N GLY A 746 -15.74 25.54 3.75
CA GLY A 746 -14.83 24.42 3.62
C GLY A 746 -15.57 23.09 3.64
N MET A 747 -15.23 22.20 2.70
CA MET A 747 -15.80 20.87 2.59
C MET A 747 -15.64 20.07 3.89
N ASN A 748 -14.46 20.15 4.52
CA ASN A 748 -14.15 19.50 5.78
C ASN A 748 -15.08 19.96 6.92
N ALA A 749 -15.46 21.24 6.99
CA ALA A 749 -16.43 21.73 7.97
C ALA A 749 -17.87 21.26 7.65
N VAL A 750 -18.26 21.33 6.38
CA VAL A 750 -19.64 21.02 5.96
C VAL A 750 -19.93 19.52 6.04
N LEU A 751 -19.03 18.67 5.54
CA LEU A 751 -19.24 17.23 5.54
C LEU A 751 -19.18 16.62 6.95
N SER A 752 -18.27 17.09 7.81
CA SER A 752 -18.23 16.65 9.21
C SER A 752 -19.49 17.05 9.98
N ALA A 753 -20.02 18.25 9.75
CA ALA A 753 -21.30 18.67 10.33
C ALA A 753 -22.49 17.86 9.78
N SER A 754 -22.55 17.65 8.46
CA SER A 754 -23.55 16.81 7.79
C SER A 754 -23.58 15.40 8.39
N LEU A 755 -22.40 14.79 8.57
CA LEU A 755 -22.26 13.45 9.13
C LEU A 755 -22.64 13.38 10.62
N ALA A 756 -22.17 14.32 11.45
CA ALA A 756 -22.51 14.34 12.88
C ALA A 756 -24.01 14.55 13.11
N LEU A 757 -24.63 15.48 12.38
CA LEU A 757 -26.07 15.73 12.45
C LEU A 757 -26.88 14.58 11.84
N GLY A 758 -26.39 13.94 10.77
CA GLY A 758 -27.01 12.74 10.21
C GLY A 758 -27.06 11.58 11.20
N ARG A 759 -25.98 11.37 11.97
CA ARG A 759 -25.96 10.38 13.07
C ARG A 759 -26.94 10.72 14.18
N LEU A 760 -27.05 12.00 14.54
CA LEU A 760 -28.06 12.47 15.50
C LEU A 760 -29.48 12.20 15.00
N ILE A 761 -29.77 12.47 13.73
CA ILE A 761 -31.08 12.21 13.11
C ILE A 761 -31.38 10.71 13.11
N ALA A 762 -30.40 9.87 12.75
CA ALA A 762 -30.56 8.43 12.79
C ALA A 762 -30.90 7.93 14.21
N ALA A 763 -30.15 8.39 15.21
CA ALA A 763 -30.42 8.04 16.61
C ALA A 763 -31.79 8.55 17.11
N ARG A 764 -32.19 9.77 16.72
CA ARG A 764 -33.53 10.30 16.99
C ARG A 764 -34.62 9.37 16.44
N ASP A 765 -34.40 8.85 15.24
CA ASP A 765 -35.37 8.00 14.55
C ASP A 765 -35.25 6.52 14.93
N GLY A 766 -34.36 6.17 15.87
CA GLY A 766 -34.15 4.79 16.32
C GLY A 766 -33.49 3.90 15.26
N LYS A 767 -32.68 4.49 14.38
CA LYS A 767 -32.04 3.85 13.23
C LYS A 767 -30.52 4.04 13.25
N GLU A 768 -29.82 3.18 12.54
CA GLU A 768 -28.43 3.41 12.18
C GLU A 768 -28.34 4.37 10.97
N LEU A 769 -27.22 5.07 10.83
CA LEU A 769 -27.02 6.04 9.74
C LEU A 769 -27.28 5.42 8.34
N PRO A 770 -26.82 4.20 8.01
CA PRO A 770 -27.07 3.62 6.69
C PRO A 770 -28.54 3.43 6.34
N GLU A 771 -29.42 3.24 7.33
CA GLU A 771 -30.85 3.10 7.10
C GLU A 771 -31.46 4.43 6.62
N ILE A 772 -31.11 5.53 7.30
CA ILE A 772 -31.52 6.89 6.89
C ILE A 772 -30.99 7.24 5.51
N LEU A 773 -29.72 6.90 5.22
CA LEU A 773 -29.12 7.16 3.91
C LEU A 773 -29.85 6.43 2.78
N ARG A 774 -30.20 5.15 3.00
CA ARG A 774 -30.93 4.34 2.01
C ARG A 774 -32.35 4.86 1.76
N GLU A 775 -33.07 5.24 2.82
CA GLU A 775 -34.40 5.86 2.69
C GLU A 775 -34.34 7.19 1.94
N LEU A 776 -33.31 7.97 2.21
CA LEU A 776 -33.12 9.26 1.56
C LEU A 776 -32.76 9.11 0.08
N GLU A 777 -31.88 8.18 -0.30
CA GLU A 777 -31.47 7.97 -1.69
C GLU A 777 -32.68 7.77 -2.62
N GLY A 778 -33.70 7.03 -2.18
CA GLY A 778 -34.92 6.76 -2.95
C GLY A 778 -35.91 7.92 -3.06
N THR A 779 -35.76 8.98 -2.25
CA THR A 779 -36.70 10.10 -2.17
C THR A 779 -36.08 11.47 -2.45
N LEU A 780 -34.75 11.51 -2.60
CA LEU A 780 -34.00 12.76 -2.71
C LEU A 780 -34.15 13.40 -4.09
N GLU A 781 -34.73 14.60 -4.12
CA GLU A 781 -34.90 15.38 -5.34
C GLU A 781 -33.87 16.50 -5.44
N ARG A 782 -33.12 16.53 -6.54
CA ARG A 782 -32.00 17.46 -6.77
C ARG A 782 -32.43 18.93 -6.63
N ASP A 783 -33.49 19.31 -7.31
CA ASP A 783 -33.95 20.71 -7.32
C ASP A 783 -34.47 21.12 -5.93
N ALA A 784 -35.06 20.19 -5.18
CA ALA A 784 -35.49 20.43 -3.81
C ALA A 784 -34.31 20.58 -2.83
N LEU A 785 -33.17 19.95 -3.10
CA LEU A 785 -31.96 20.12 -2.27
C LEU A 785 -31.36 21.52 -2.41
N TYR A 786 -31.39 22.09 -3.62
CA TYR A 786 -30.85 23.42 -3.91
C TYR A 786 -31.89 24.55 -3.90
N ALA A 787 -33.18 24.23 -3.74
CA ALA A 787 -34.23 25.21 -3.59
C ALA A 787 -33.93 26.12 -2.39
N GLY A 788 -33.86 27.43 -2.63
CA GLY A 788 -33.75 28.39 -1.55
C GLY A 788 -35.01 28.32 -0.68
N ARG A 789 -34.86 28.41 0.65
CA ARG A 789 -35.98 28.91 1.45
C ARG A 789 -36.16 30.36 0.98
N GLU A 790 -37.18 30.63 0.18
CA GLU A 790 -37.77 31.97 0.17
C GLU A 790 -38.00 32.30 1.63
N ARG A 791 -37.22 33.25 2.18
CA ARG A 791 -37.43 33.66 3.56
C ARG A 791 -38.82 34.29 3.59
N VAL A 792 -39.77 33.53 4.11
CA VAL A 792 -40.85 34.02 4.93
C VAL A 792 -40.18 34.77 6.08
N ALA A 793 -39.99 36.07 5.86
CA ALA A 793 -39.66 37.06 6.87
C ALA A 793 -40.35 38.36 6.43
N ALA A 794 -41.65 38.41 6.70
CA ALA A 794 -42.35 39.64 7.03
C ALA A 794 -42.21 39.87 8.53
#